data_AF-A0A954V254-F1
#
_entry.id   AF-A0A954V254-F1
#
_cell.length_a   1.000
_cell.length_b   1.000
_cell.length_c   1.000
_cell.angle_alpha   90.00
_cell.angle_beta   90.00
_cell.angle_gamma   90.00
#
_symmetry.space_group_name_H-M   'P 1'
#
loop_
_entity.id
_entity.type
_entity.pdbx_description
1 polymer ?
#
loop_
_entity_poly.entity_id
_entity_poly.type
_entity_poly.pdbx_seq_one_letter_code
_entity_poly.pdbx_strand_id
1 'polypeptide(L)'
;LSIVNFGCLDRVGRFALALLLTLMTSDDASPALAQGRYATSDSHSGYVHWIELLDANNTKVDPTAEFPQPYSPERTCGRCHEFDTISHGWHFNATDPSAESGRPGQPWIWSDPRSGTHLPLSYRGWEGTYHPDVLGLSRWEVAAKLGGFMPGGGVGSSQAEAQNVARRSDVGTELNEAGGAEAAERDRSAITGATPIDCLLCHNNQGSGYSPFAWTEQIESQNFAYAPTVALGLAEVNGSMARLKNFDPTAADAASKLPKLTYNANRFRNDGKVFIDLVRKPQNNACNYCHTNVSANSLTGSRWLHDEDVHVRAGMMCADCHRNGLDHHTVRGFEGERHVAGSLIASLSCQGCHLGSETGMVDPLARAGRMGAPKPAHRGLPPLHFEKLSCTACHSGPQLEQKVPRQVNSIIHRLGEHVKRTGQEFPAILGPVNLPRDYQLVEVERLASENVASDTHSKYTPHRLFWPSFWGTLSDGKVEPLNPEVAYDLVRKSLKVRKDFTEELRAVSLPLKQRQELLGEARARVKDDERTPKEREKVQEAEEIAREAQIEERMQAALLAIEEEFRGKQAVYVTGGTGWVRNGDSKLKVLSGEELGPAAESYAWPLAHNVRPARQALGAEGCTQCHSDEASFFFAELKPVGLVPDQELTPVKVHELQQADMARLKNWNQLFAGRSSFKI
;
A
#
# COMPACT_ATOMS: atom_id res chain seq x y z
N LEU A 1 -21.02 -29.20 -40.17
CA LEU A 1 -22.07 -30.16 -40.59
C LEU A 1 -21.42 -31.39 -41.19
N SER A 2 -21.29 -32.46 -40.42
CA SER A 2 -21.12 -33.83 -40.89
C SER A 2 -21.90 -34.71 -39.93
N ILE A 3 -22.80 -35.49 -40.51
CA ILE A 3 -23.89 -36.21 -39.84
C ILE A 3 -23.29 -37.45 -39.18
N VAL A 4 -23.35 -37.53 -37.84
CA VAL A 4 -23.14 -38.78 -37.10
C VAL A 4 -24.51 -39.29 -36.65
N ASN A 5 -24.84 -40.49 -37.10
CA ASN A 5 -26.13 -41.16 -36.92
C ASN A 5 -26.18 -41.82 -35.52
N PHE A 6 -26.87 -41.20 -34.56
CA PHE A 6 -27.02 -41.73 -33.19
C PHE A 6 -28.16 -42.75 -33.10
N GLY A 7 -27.95 -43.92 -33.69
CA GLY A 7 -28.92 -45.02 -33.71
C GLY A 7 -28.75 -46.09 -32.61
N CYS A 8 -27.69 -46.05 -31.79
CA CYS A 8 -27.37 -47.18 -30.92
C CYS A 8 -26.78 -46.73 -29.57
N LEU A 9 -27.61 -46.17 -28.68
CA LEU A 9 -27.25 -45.95 -27.28
C LEU A 9 -28.40 -46.46 -26.41
N ASP A 10 -28.10 -47.52 -25.65
CA ASP A 10 -29.00 -48.16 -24.70
C ASP A 10 -29.31 -47.20 -23.52
N ARG A 11 -30.37 -47.49 -22.74
CA ARG A 11 -30.92 -46.62 -21.69
C ARG A 11 -29.86 -46.11 -20.70
N VAL A 12 -28.84 -46.91 -20.41
CA VAL A 12 -27.72 -46.56 -19.52
C VAL A 12 -26.77 -45.54 -20.17
N GLY A 13 -26.52 -45.65 -21.49
CA GLY A 13 -25.71 -44.69 -22.23
C GLY A 13 -26.39 -43.32 -22.41
N ARG A 14 -27.73 -43.30 -22.46
CA ARG A 14 -28.49 -42.03 -22.48
C ARG A 14 -28.46 -41.33 -21.11
N PHE A 15 -28.48 -42.08 -20.01
CA PHE A 15 -28.31 -41.53 -18.66
C PHE A 15 -26.88 -41.04 -18.42
N ALA A 16 -25.86 -41.77 -18.88
CA ALA A 16 -24.47 -41.34 -18.76
C ALA A 16 -24.18 -40.08 -19.59
N LEU A 17 -24.74 -39.97 -20.80
CA LEU A 17 -24.60 -38.78 -21.65
C LEU A 17 -25.40 -37.59 -21.11
N ALA A 18 -26.58 -37.82 -20.54
CA ALA A 18 -27.34 -36.77 -19.83
C ALA A 18 -26.60 -36.31 -18.58
N LEU A 19 -25.99 -37.21 -17.81
CA LEU A 19 -25.18 -36.88 -16.62
C LEU A 19 -23.91 -36.11 -17.02
N LEU A 20 -23.23 -36.51 -18.11
CA LEU A 20 -22.09 -35.79 -18.69
C LEU A 20 -22.47 -34.43 -19.27
N LEU A 21 -23.66 -34.27 -19.86
CA LEU A 21 -24.16 -32.96 -20.28
C LEU A 21 -24.57 -32.08 -19.09
N THR A 22 -25.16 -32.63 -18.02
CA THR A 22 -25.44 -31.85 -16.79
C THR A 22 -24.19 -31.54 -15.98
N LEU A 23 -23.14 -32.36 -16.06
CA LEU A 23 -21.82 -32.08 -15.47
C LEU A 23 -20.97 -31.13 -16.32
N MET A 24 -21.35 -30.88 -17.58
CA MET A 24 -20.76 -29.86 -18.46
C MET A 24 -21.60 -28.56 -18.49
N THR A 25 -22.74 -28.53 -17.81
CA THR A 25 -23.56 -27.33 -17.55
C THR A 25 -23.61 -26.99 -16.07
N SER A 26 -22.53 -27.24 -15.33
CA SER A 26 -22.22 -26.33 -14.22
C SER A 26 -22.00 -24.97 -14.89
N ASP A 27 -23.08 -24.20 -14.99
CA ASP A 27 -23.05 -22.79 -15.32
C ASP A 27 -22.16 -22.12 -14.25
N ASP A 28 -20.85 -22.13 -14.48
CA ASP A 28 -20.01 -21.03 -14.06
C ASP A 28 -20.58 -19.83 -14.80
N ALA A 29 -21.51 -19.16 -14.13
CA ALA A 29 -22.22 -18.02 -14.67
C ALA A 29 -21.18 -17.01 -15.13
N SER A 30 -20.96 -16.94 -16.44
CA SER A 30 -20.11 -15.93 -17.04
C SER A 30 -20.54 -14.56 -16.50
N PRO A 31 -19.62 -13.64 -16.16
CA PRO A 31 -19.97 -12.32 -15.63
C PRO A 31 -21.00 -11.57 -16.50
N ALA A 32 -21.04 -11.89 -17.80
CA ALA A 32 -22.02 -11.38 -18.76
C ALA A 32 -23.47 -11.84 -18.47
N LEU A 33 -23.68 -13.08 -18.00
CA LEU A 33 -24.99 -13.59 -17.59
C LEU A 33 -25.47 -12.99 -16.26
N ALA A 34 -24.55 -12.62 -15.37
CA ALA A 34 -24.87 -11.93 -14.11
C ALA A 34 -25.38 -10.49 -14.36
N GLN A 35 -24.82 -9.78 -15.34
CA GLN A 35 -25.26 -8.42 -15.70
C GLN A 35 -26.70 -8.36 -16.24
N GLY A 36 -27.16 -9.40 -16.93
CA GLY A 36 -28.51 -9.45 -17.51
C GLY A 36 -29.65 -9.59 -16.51
N ARG A 37 -29.36 -9.78 -15.21
CA ARG A 37 -30.37 -9.98 -14.15
C ARG A 37 -30.97 -8.66 -13.63
N TYR A 38 -30.30 -7.54 -13.86
CA TYR A 38 -30.73 -6.22 -13.38
C TYR A 38 -31.13 -5.31 -14.53
N ALA A 39 -32.08 -4.43 -14.25
CA ALA A 39 -32.51 -3.42 -15.20
C ALA A 39 -31.37 -2.43 -15.46
N THR A 40 -31.06 -2.19 -16.73
CA THR A 40 -30.14 -1.15 -17.19
C THR A 40 -30.93 -0.01 -17.82
N SER A 41 -30.44 1.23 -17.70
CA SER A 41 -31.06 2.36 -18.40
C SER A 41 -30.73 2.39 -19.89
N ASP A 42 -29.67 1.66 -20.29
CA ASP A 42 -29.07 1.61 -21.63
C ASP A 42 -28.80 2.99 -22.27
N SER A 43 -28.84 4.05 -21.45
CA SER A 43 -28.60 5.41 -21.85
C SER A 43 -27.14 5.78 -21.64
N HIS A 44 -26.59 6.55 -22.57
CA HIS A 44 -25.30 7.21 -22.39
C HIS A 44 -25.38 8.42 -21.45
N SER A 45 -26.58 8.90 -21.12
CA SER A 45 -26.78 9.88 -20.04
C SER A 45 -26.80 9.19 -18.67
N GLY A 46 -26.43 9.92 -17.63
CA GLY A 46 -26.51 9.41 -16.25
C GLY A 46 -27.95 9.09 -15.86
N TYR A 47 -28.16 7.91 -15.28
CA TYR A 47 -29.43 7.59 -14.62
C TYR A 47 -29.52 8.34 -13.28
N VAL A 48 -30.68 8.93 -13.00
CA VAL A 48 -30.91 9.69 -11.77
C VAL A 48 -31.33 8.74 -10.66
N HIS A 49 -30.48 8.58 -9.64
CA HIS A 49 -30.71 7.61 -8.56
C HIS A 49 -31.42 8.26 -7.37
N TRP A 50 -32.74 8.05 -7.29
CA TRP A 50 -33.52 8.26 -6.08
C TRP A 50 -33.72 6.91 -5.40
N ILE A 51 -33.01 6.69 -4.29
CA ILE A 51 -32.87 5.38 -3.66
C ILE A 51 -33.54 5.38 -2.29
N GLU A 52 -34.25 4.30 -1.99
CA GLU A 52 -34.69 3.98 -0.63
C GLU A 52 -33.54 3.34 0.14
N LEU A 53 -33.17 3.93 1.27
CA LEU A 53 -32.08 3.43 2.11
C LEU A 53 -32.54 2.28 2.99
N LEU A 54 -31.75 1.22 3.03
CA LEU A 54 -31.93 0.07 3.91
C LEU A 54 -30.79 -0.02 4.92
N ASP A 55 -31.10 -0.43 6.14
CA ASP A 55 -30.11 -0.75 7.17
C ASP A 55 -29.54 -2.17 6.98
N ALA A 56 -28.64 -2.59 7.89
CA ALA A 56 -28.02 -3.92 7.84
C ALA A 56 -29.02 -5.08 8.00
N ASN A 57 -30.16 -4.83 8.66
CA ASN A 57 -31.25 -5.78 8.87
C ASN A 57 -32.25 -5.80 7.70
N ASN A 58 -31.91 -5.15 6.58
CA ASN A 58 -32.76 -5.05 5.40
C ASN A 58 -34.09 -4.32 5.68
N THR A 59 -34.09 -3.43 6.68
CA THR A 59 -35.24 -2.60 7.04
C THR A 59 -35.07 -1.20 6.48
N LYS A 60 -36.16 -0.56 6.05
CA LYS A 60 -36.13 0.83 5.59
C LYS A 60 -35.65 1.75 6.70
N VAL A 61 -34.65 2.57 6.40
CA VAL A 61 -34.17 3.61 7.32
C VAL A 61 -35.27 4.66 7.48
N ASP A 62 -35.73 4.84 8.71
CA ASP A 62 -36.57 5.97 9.12
C ASP A 62 -35.68 7.06 9.73
N PRO A 63 -35.44 8.19 9.04
CA PRO A 63 -34.59 9.26 9.53
C PRO A 63 -35.20 10.02 10.74
N THR A 64 -36.48 9.78 11.06
CA THR A 64 -37.21 10.44 12.15
C THR A 64 -37.34 9.57 13.41
N ALA A 65 -36.89 8.32 13.35
CA ALA A 65 -36.87 7.43 14.50
C ALA A 65 -36.01 8.00 15.65
N GLU A 66 -36.32 7.62 16.89
CA GLU A 66 -35.53 8.04 18.07
C GLU A 66 -34.08 7.54 18.01
N PHE A 67 -33.87 6.34 17.43
CA PHE A 67 -32.56 5.71 17.21
C PHE A 67 -32.45 5.21 15.77
N PRO A 68 -32.25 6.11 14.80
CA PRO A 68 -32.21 5.72 13.39
C PRO A 68 -30.95 4.89 13.12
N GLN A 69 -31.12 3.80 12.35
CA GLN A 69 -30.02 2.91 11.98
C GLN A 69 -29.22 3.51 10.81
N PRO A 70 -27.89 3.28 10.74
CA PRO A 70 -27.10 3.68 9.58
C PRO A 70 -27.52 2.89 8.33
N TYR A 71 -27.34 3.48 7.15
CA TYR A 71 -27.59 2.78 5.90
C TYR A 71 -26.52 1.72 5.65
N SER A 72 -26.93 0.58 5.11
CA SER A 72 -26.05 -0.49 4.65
C SER A 72 -25.86 -0.41 3.13
N PRO A 73 -24.63 -0.20 2.62
CA PRO A 73 -24.35 -0.30 1.19
C PRO A 73 -24.73 -1.66 0.60
N GLU A 74 -24.45 -2.75 1.32
CA GLU A 74 -24.79 -4.11 0.89
C GLU A 74 -26.29 -4.27 0.66
N ARG A 75 -27.12 -3.90 1.64
CA ARG A 75 -28.59 -4.06 1.53
C ARG A 75 -29.20 -3.04 0.58
N THR A 76 -28.69 -1.81 0.56
CA THR A 76 -29.24 -0.72 -0.27
C THR A 76 -28.87 -0.92 -1.74
N CYS A 77 -27.59 -1.07 -2.05
CA CYS A 77 -27.09 -1.20 -3.42
C CYS A 77 -27.26 -2.61 -3.97
N GLY A 78 -27.25 -3.64 -3.11
CA GLY A 78 -27.43 -5.05 -3.50
C GLY A 78 -28.79 -5.37 -4.14
N ARG A 79 -29.78 -4.48 -4.01
CA ARG A 79 -31.06 -4.57 -4.72
C ARG A 79 -30.91 -4.40 -6.24
N CYS A 80 -29.87 -3.71 -6.68
CA CYS A 80 -29.64 -3.34 -8.08
C CYS A 80 -28.32 -3.91 -8.65
N HIS A 81 -27.45 -4.46 -7.80
CA HIS A 81 -26.14 -4.97 -8.19
C HIS A 81 -25.80 -6.27 -7.42
N GLU A 82 -25.11 -7.21 -8.06
CA GLU A 82 -24.64 -8.45 -7.41
C GLU A 82 -23.49 -8.12 -6.42
N PHE A 83 -23.81 -7.91 -5.15
CA PHE A 83 -22.81 -7.56 -4.13
C PHE A 83 -21.73 -8.63 -3.99
N ASP A 84 -22.11 -9.91 -4.02
CA ASP A 84 -21.16 -11.02 -3.94
C ASP A 84 -20.13 -10.93 -5.06
N THR A 85 -20.55 -10.67 -6.29
CA THR A 85 -19.63 -10.52 -7.43
C THR A 85 -18.65 -9.35 -7.23
N ILE A 86 -19.12 -8.23 -6.68
CA ILE A 86 -18.30 -7.03 -6.42
C ILE A 86 -17.25 -7.29 -5.34
N SER A 87 -17.65 -8.00 -4.27
CA SER A 87 -16.84 -8.19 -3.07
C SER A 87 -15.59 -9.07 -3.24
N HIS A 88 -15.41 -9.69 -4.41
CA HIS A 88 -14.23 -10.51 -4.76
C HIS A 88 -13.25 -9.79 -5.69
N GLY A 89 -13.47 -8.51 -5.99
CA GLY A 89 -12.57 -7.68 -6.78
C GLY A 89 -11.17 -7.54 -6.17
N TRP A 90 -10.22 -7.00 -6.94
CA TRP A 90 -8.79 -6.95 -6.55
C TRP A 90 -8.53 -6.18 -5.24
N HIS A 91 -9.34 -5.15 -4.96
CA HIS A 91 -9.25 -4.38 -3.71
C HIS A 91 -9.79 -5.11 -2.48
N PHE A 92 -10.53 -6.20 -2.67
CA PHE A 92 -11.23 -6.92 -1.61
C PHE A 92 -10.67 -8.31 -1.35
N ASN A 93 -10.13 -8.98 -2.37
CA ASN A 93 -9.75 -10.39 -2.28
C ASN A 93 -8.37 -10.69 -1.64
N ALA A 94 -7.74 -9.72 -0.98
CA ALA A 94 -6.39 -9.93 -0.44
C ALA A 94 -6.32 -11.05 0.61
N THR A 95 -7.40 -11.31 1.35
CA THR A 95 -7.49 -12.37 2.36
C THR A 95 -8.02 -13.70 1.82
N ASP A 96 -8.41 -13.75 0.55
CA ASP A 96 -8.92 -14.96 -0.08
C ASP A 96 -7.75 -15.88 -0.45
N PRO A 97 -7.65 -17.08 0.16
CA PRO A 97 -6.55 -18.01 -0.12
C PRO A 97 -6.59 -18.58 -1.55
N SER A 98 -7.72 -18.46 -2.25
CA SER A 98 -7.87 -18.90 -3.65
C SER A 98 -7.44 -17.84 -4.67
N ALA A 99 -7.29 -16.57 -4.24
CA ALA A 99 -6.91 -15.49 -5.13
C ALA A 99 -5.41 -15.54 -5.44
N GLU A 100 -5.06 -15.37 -6.73
CA GLU A 100 -3.66 -15.25 -7.13
C GLU A 100 -3.00 -14.02 -6.45
N SER A 101 -1.79 -14.20 -5.94
CA SER A 101 -1.00 -13.11 -5.34
C SER A 101 -0.66 -12.02 -6.35
N GLY A 102 -0.57 -12.36 -7.63
CA GLY A 102 -0.15 -11.47 -8.71
C GLY A 102 1.23 -10.83 -8.47
N ARG A 103 1.63 -9.89 -9.34
CA ARG A 103 2.93 -9.21 -9.20
C ARG A 103 3.02 -8.43 -7.87
N PRO A 104 4.20 -8.34 -7.22
CA PRO A 104 4.38 -7.47 -6.06
C PRO A 104 3.89 -6.04 -6.30
N GLY A 105 3.26 -5.47 -5.28
CA GLY A 105 2.72 -4.11 -5.28
C GLY A 105 3.14 -3.33 -4.04
N GLN A 106 2.58 -2.14 -3.86
CA GLN A 106 2.76 -1.41 -2.61
C GLN A 106 2.18 -2.26 -1.46
N PRO A 107 2.95 -2.56 -0.40
CA PRO A 107 2.45 -3.31 0.72
C PRO A 107 1.60 -2.36 1.57
N TRP A 108 0.79 -2.92 2.47
CA TRP A 108 0.36 -2.11 3.59
C TRP A 108 1.54 -1.90 4.53
N ILE A 109 1.61 -0.78 5.23
CA ILE A 109 2.67 -0.55 6.22
C ILE A 109 2.04 -0.28 7.56
N TRP A 110 2.28 -1.16 8.52
CA TRP A 110 1.93 -0.89 9.90
C TRP A 110 2.91 0.12 10.46
N SER A 111 2.46 1.37 10.59
CA SER A 111 3.27 2.46 11.15
C SER A 111 2.83 2.82 12.56
N ASP A 112 3.78 2.81 13.49
CA ASP A 112 3.64 3.39 14.81
C ASP A 112 4.85 4.29 15.10
N PRO A 113 4.68 5.63 14.99
CA PRO A 113 5.77 6.56 15.24
C PRO A 113 6.23 6.56 16.70
N ARG A 114 5.47 5.99 17.65
CA ARG A 114 5.84 5.97 19.07
C ARG A 114 6.87 4.87 19.39
N SER A 115 6.81 3.75 18.67
CA SER A 115 7.77 2.64 18.79
C SER A 115 8.83 2.66 17.69
N GLY A 116 8.70 3.52 16.66
CA GLY A 116 9.57 3.48 15.48
C GLY A 116 9.27 2.28 14.58
N THR A 117 8.06 1.74 14.62
CA THR A 117 7.69 0.59 13.78
C THR A 117 7.14 1.06 12.44
N HIS A 118 7.70 0.56 11.34
CA HIS A 118 7.19 0.63 9.97
C HIS A 118 7.38 -0.74 9.31
N LEU A 119 6.38 -1.61 9.47
CA LEU A 119 6.44 -3.01 9.05
C LEU A 119 5.62 -3.25 7.77
N PRO A 120 6.21 -3.74 6.66
CA PRO A 120 5.48 -4.08 5.45
C PRO A 120 4.63 -5.33 5.65
N LEU A 121 3.34 -5.23 5.35
CA LEU A 121 2.34 -6.28 5.51
C LEU A 121 1.73 -6.68 4.16
N SER A 122 1.50 -7.98 3.97
CA SER A 122 0.72 -8.50 2.85
C SER A 122 0.13 -9.88 3.17
N TYR A 123 -1.15 -10.07 2.82
CA TYR A 123 -1.77 -11.40 2.83
C TYR A 123 -1.42 -12.23 1.58
N ARG A 124 -0.82 -11.60 0.57
CA ARG A 124 -0.46 -12.25 -0.71
C ARG A 124 0.89 -12.97 -0.66
N GLY A 125 1.60 -12.91 0.48
CA GLY A 125 2.89 -13.60 0.65
C GLY A 125 4.01 -13.07 -0.25
N TRP A 126 3.98 -11.79 -0.62
CA TRP A 126 5.07 -11.18 -1.38
C TRP A 126 6.36 -11.18 -0.55
N GLU A 127 7.48 -11.52 -1.17
CA GLU A 127 8.78 -11.56 -0.51
C GLU A 127 9.17 -10.20 0.09
N GLY A 128 9.77 -10.20 1.28
CA GLY A 128 10.08 -8.98 2.03
C GLY A 128 8.87 -8.33 2.72
N THR A 129 7.68 -8.95 2.66
CA THR A 129 6.52 -8.57 3.49
C THR A 129 6.22 -9.62 4.54
N TYR A 130 5.52 -9.21 5.60
CA TYR A 130 5.09 -10.10 6.67
C TYR A 130 3.59 -10.36 6.60
N HIS A 131 3.20 -11.62 6.70
CA HIS A 131 1.80 -11.99 6.70
C HIS A 131 1.17 -11.61 8.06
N PRO A 132 0.11 -10.78 8.11
CA PRO A 132 -0.45 -10.32 9.39
C PRO A 132 -0.86 -11.45 10.35
N ASP A 133 -1.38 -12.56 9.85
CA ASP A 133 -1.72 -13.71 10.71
C ASP A 133 -0.50 -14.30 11.45
N VAL A 134 0.70 -14.27 10.84
CA VAL A 134 1.95 -14.77 11.46
C VAL A 134 2.38 -13.84 12.60
N LEU A 135 1.99 -12.56 12.53
CA LEU A 135 2.22 -11.57 13.58
C LEU A 135 1.13 -11.58 14.65
N GLY A 136 0.13 -12.48 14.55
CA GLY A 136 -1.00 -12.53 15.47
C GLY A 136 -1.95 -11.32 15.37
N LEU A 137 -1.89 -10.55 14.28
CA LEU A 137 -2.82 -9.44 14.04
C LEU A 137 -4.18 -9.99 13.58
N SER A 138 -5.25 -9.60 14.27
CA SER A 138 -6.62 -9.87 13.81
C SER A 138 -6.94 -9.10 12.54
N ARG A 139 -7.91 -9.61 11.79
CA ARG A 139 -8.51 -8.93 10.64
C ARG A 139 -9.06 -7.56 11.03
N TRP A 140 -9.73 -7.51 12.17
CA TRP A 140 -10.25 -6.29 12.76
C TRP A 140 -9.16 -5.25 13.05
N GLU A 141 -8.03 -5.65 13.67
CA GLU A 141 -6.92 -4.73 13.95
C GLU A 141 -6.36 -4.11 12.67
N VAL A 142 -6.19 -4.92 11.62
CA VAL A 142 -5.72 -4.46 10.32
C VAL A 142 -6.74 -3.50 9.69
N ALA A 143 -8.02 -3.83 9.72
CA ALA A 143 -9.09 -2.97 9.21
C ALA A 143 -9.20 -1.64 9.99
N ALA A 144 -9.10 -1.68 11.31
CA ALA A 144 -9.12 -0.49 12.17
C ALA A 144 -7.91 0.42 11.94
N LYS A 145 -6.72 -0.17 11.74
CA LYS A 145 -5.48 0.59 11.55
C LYS A 145 -5.36 1.20 10.16
N LEU A 146 -5.78 0.49 9.11
CA LEU A 146 -5.49 0.82 7.71
C LEU A 146 -6.75 1.17 6.89
N GLY A 147 -7.94 0.91 7.41
CA GLY A 147 -9.21 0.98 6.67
C GLY A 147 -9.58 2.36 6.16
N GLY A 148 -9.02 3.44 6.73
CA GLY A 148 -9.25 4.81 6.25
C GLY A 148 -8.82 5.01 4.78
N PHE A 149 -7.81 4.25 4.33
CA PHE A 149 -7.35 4.27 2.93
C PHE A 149 -7.72 2.98 2.17
N MET A 150 -8.77 2.30 2.60
CA MET A 150 -9.35 1.12 1.95
C MET A 150 -10.84 1.38 1.61
N PRO A 151 -11.40 0.71 0.60
CA PRO A 151 -12.82 0.82 0.26
C PRO A 151 -13.78 0.07 1.19
N GLY A 152 -13.28 -0.41 2.34
CA GLY A 152 -14.01 -1.33 3.21
C GLY A 152 -14.11 -2.75 2.63
N GLY A 153 -14.81 -3.64 3.35
CA GLY A 153 -14.81 -5.07 3.05
C GLY A 153 -13.39 -5.67 3.08
N GLY A 154 -13.17 -6.67 2.22
CA GLY A 154 -11.90 -7.40 2.15
C GLY A 154 -11.42 -7.89 3.51
N VAL A 155 -10.28 -7.36 3.98
CA VAL A 155 -9.76 -7.69 5.31
C VAL A 155 -10.74 -7.42 6.44
N GLY A 156 -11.55 -6.37 6.35
CA GLY A 156 -12.56 -6.04 7.37
C GLY A 156 -13.94 -6.63 7.07
N SER A 157 -14.08 -7.54 6.11
CA SER A 157 -15.38 -8.14 5.76
C SER A 157 -15.84 -9.16 6.80
N SER A 158 -17.17 -9.35 6.92
CA SER A 158 -17.74 -10.38 7.79
C SER A 158 -17.20 -11.79 7.52
N GLN A 159 -16.89 -12.09 6.25
CA GLN A 159 -16.28 -13.37 5.86
C GLN A 159 -14.85 -13.50 6.40
N ALA A 160 -14.03 -12.45 6.24
CA ALA A 160 -12.65 -12.45 6.76
C ALA A 160 -12.63 -12.55 8.29
N GLU A 161 -13.51 -11.83 8.99
CA GLU A 161 -13.65 -11.92 10.44
C GLU A 161 -14.06 -13.33 10.89
N ALA A 162 -15.02 -13.97 10.21
CA ALA A 162 -15.41 -15.34 10.52
C ALA A 162 -14.26 -16.35 10.31
N GLN A 163 -13.47 -16.18 9.24
CA GLN A 163 -12.28 -17.00 9.00
C GLN A 163 -11.20 -16.80 10.08
N ASN A 164 -11.05 -15.57 10.59
CA ASN A 164 -10.12 -15.26 11.68
C ASN A 164 -10.46 -16.04 12.96
N VAL A 165 -11.74 -16.07 13.32
CA VAL A 165 -12.24 -16.81 14.50
C VAL A 165 -11.98 -18.31 14.36
N ALA A 166 -12.27 -18.90 13.19
CA ALA A 166 -12.04 -20.32 12.94
C ALA A 166 -10.55 -20.71 12.98
N ARG A 167 -9.64 -19.83 12.52
CA ARG A 167 -8.19 -20.10 12.63
C ARG A 167 -7.69 -20.07 14.07
N ARG A 168 -8.19 -19.13 14.88
CA ARG A 168 -7.82 -19.02 16.31
C ARG A 168 -8.23 -20.25 17.12
N SER A 169 -9.25 -21.01 16.70
CA SER A 169 -9.62 -22.27 17.33
C SER A 169 -8.74 -23.47 16.93
N ASP A 170 -8.02 -23.39 15.81
CA ASP A 170 -7.32 -24.54 15.20
C ASP A 170 -5.78 -24.53 15.38
N VAL A 171 -5.17 -23.37 15.65
CA VAL A 171 -3.70 -23.20 15.58
C VAL A 171 -3.06 -22.86 16.93
N GLY A 172 -2.46 -23.87 17.56
CA GLY A 172 -1.47 -23.69 18.63
C GLY A 172 -0.08 -23.44 18.04
N THR A 173 0.31 -22.18 17.84
CA THR A 173 1.67 -21.82 17.40
C THR A 173 2.35 -20.96 18.46
N GLU A 174 3.50 -21.42 18.94
CA GLU A 174 4.28 -20.87 20.05
C GLU A 174 4.75 -19.41 19.88
N LEU A 175 4.65 -18.81 18.68
CA LEU A 175 4.88 -17.37 18.46
C LEU A 175 3.66 -16.49 18.79
N ASN A 176 2.47 -17.10 18.93
CA ASN A 176 1.22 -16.47 19.33
C ASN A 176 0.92 -16.61 20.84
N GLU A 177 1.76 -17.33 21.60
CA GLU A 177 1.53 -17.52 23.04
C GLU A 177 1.93 -16.30 23.89
N ALA A 178 2.85 -15.44 23.40
CA ALA A 178 3.20 -14.15 24.02
C ALA A 178 2.13 -13.05 23.80
N GLY A 179 0.86 -13.46 23.80
CA GLY A 179 -0.30 -12.60 23.58
C GLY A 179 -1.64 -13.34 23.68
N GLY A 180 -1.68 -14.60 24.13
CA GLY A 180 -2.94 -15.27 24.46
C GLY A 180 -3.79 -14.43 25.42
N ALA A 181 -5.12 -14.61 25.43
CA ALA A 181 -6.11 -13.74 26.10
C ALA A 181 -6.08 -12.24 25.66
N GLU A 182 -4.94 -11.56 25.69
CA GLU A 182 -4.78 -10.16 25.27
C GLU A 182 -5.01 -9.93 23.77
N ALA A 183 -4.66 -10.88 22.89
CA ALA A 183 -4.97 -10.84 21.46
C ALA A 183 -6.47 -10.98 21.16
N ALA A 184 -7.23 -11.61 22.07
CA ALA A 184 -8.69 -11.67 22.01
C ALA A 184 -9.32 -10.37 22.54
N GLU A 185 -8.68 -9.71 23.51
CA GLU A 185 -9.11 -8.39 24.00
C GLU A 185 -8.82 -7.25 23.00
N ARG A 186 -7.80 -7.38 22.15
CA ARG A 186 -7.48 -6.41 21.08
C ARG A 186 -8.47 -6.45 19.91
N ASP A 187 -9.05 -7.61 19.63
CA ASP A 187 -10.06 -7.78 18.59
C ASP A 187 -11.43 -7.29 19.10
N ARG A 188 -11.96 -6.23 18.49
CA ARG A 188 -13.23 -5.61 18.89
C ARG A 188 -14.34 -5.81 17.86
N SER A 189 -14.19 -6.80 16.96
CA SER A 189 -15.20 -7.13 15.94
C SER A 189 -16.59 -7.41 16.53
N ALA A 190 -16.68 -7.99 17.73
CA ALA A 190 -17.94 -8.22 18.44
C ALA A 190 -18.66 -6.93 18.87
N ILE A 191 -17.94 -5.81 18.99
CA ILE A 191 -18.48 -4.49 19.37
C ILE A 191 -18.80 -3.68 18.11
N THR A 192 -17.85 -3.58 17.18
CA THR A 192 -17.95 -2.66 16.03
C THR A 192 -18.63 -3.29 14.81
N GLY A 193 -18.65 -4.62 14.73
CA GLY A 193 -18.95 -5.36 13.52
C GLY A 193 -17.86 -5.25 12.45
N ALA A 194 -18.18 -5.75 11.26
CA ALA A 194 -17.35 -5.68 10.06
C ALA A 194 -17.36 -4.28 9.41
N THR A 195 -16.31 -3.97 8.64
CA THR A 195 -16.24 -2.76 7.82
C THR A 195 -16.98 -2.99 6.49
N PRO A 196 -18.10 -2.29 6.23
CA PRO A 196 -18.85 -2.47 4.98
C PRO A 196 -18.06 -1.96 3.77
N ILE A 197 -18.29 -2.55 2.58
CA ILE A 197 -17.81 -1.98 1.32
C ILE A 197 -18.55 -0.66 1.07
N ASP A 198 -17.82 0.45 0.91
CA ASP A 198 -18.43 1.71 0.52
C ASP A 198 -18.33 1.93 -0.99
N CYS A 199 -19.40 1.57 -1.70
CA CYS A 199 -19.49 1.77 -3.15
C CYS A 199 -19.28 3.24 -3.55
N LEU A 200 -19.69 4.19 -2.71
CA LEU A 200 -19.67 5.62 -3.03
C LEU A 200 -18.30 6.24 -2.79
N LEU A 201 -17.38 5.56 -2.12
CA LEU A 201 -15.96 5.97 -2.12
C LEU A 201 -15.42 6.06 -3.56
N CYS A 202 -15.88 5.18 -4.46
CA CYS A 202 -15.46 5.15 -5.87
C CYS A 202 -16.50 5.71 -6.84
N HIS A 203 -17.78 5.48 -6.56
CA HIS A 203 -18.88 5.79 -7.47
C HIS A 203 -19.56 7.13 -7.20
N ASN A 204 -19.12 7.95 -6.22
CA ASN A 204 -19.67 9.29 -6.09
C ASN A 204 -19.24 10.21 -7.26
N ASN A 205 -20.12 11.11 -7.67
CA ASN A 205 -19.72 12.24 -8.49
C ASN A 205 -19.03 13.30 -7.62
N GLN A 206 -17.97 13.92 -8.12
CA GLN A 206 -17.30 14.99 -7.38
C GLN A 206 -18.25 16.16 -7.08
N GLY A 207 -18.20 16.64 -5.84
CA GLY A 207 -19.08 17.70 -5.36
C GLY A 207 -20.48 17.22 -4.92
N SER A 208 -20.76 15.91 -4.98
CA SER A 208 -22.02 15.31 -4.49
C SER A 208 -22.21 15.38 -2.97
N GLY A 209 -21.20 15.83 -2.23
CA GLY A 209 -21.17 15.87 -0.78
C GLY A 209 -20.53 14.64 -0.12
N TYR A 210 -20.05 13.66 -0.90
CA TYR A 210 -19.24 12.58 -0.34
C TYR A 210 -17.87 13.09 0.15
N SER A 211 -17.47 12.70 1.36
CA SER A 211 -16.19 13.05 1.98
C SER A 211 -15.40 11.80 2.37
N PRO A 212 -14.29 11.49 1.67
CA PRO A 212 -13.42 10.38 2.05
C PRO A 212 -12.66 10.65 3.37
N PHE A 213 -12.54 11.91 3.79
CA PHE A 213 -12.01 12.24 5.12
C PHE A 213 -12.97 11.89 6.22
N ALA A 214 -14.28 12.13 6.03
CA ALA A 214 -15.29 11.68 6.97
C ALA A 214 -15.31 10.15 7.08
N TRP A 215 -15.12 9.43 5.97
CA TRP A 215 -14.87 7.97 5.99
C TRP A 215 -13.69 7.63 6.92
N THR A 216 -12.51 8.22 6.70
CA THR A 216 -11.32 7.96 7.53
C THR A 216 -11.55 8.28 9.00
N GLU A 217 -12.14 9.43 9.32
CA GLU A 217 -12.47 9.80 10.72
C GLU A 217 -13.41 8.79 11.38
N GLN A 218 -14.38 8.24 10.63
CA GLN A 218 -15.27 7.20 11.14
C GLN A 218 -14.56 5.86 11.34
N ILE A 219 -13.65 5.47 10.44
CA ILE A 219 -12.82 4.27 10.64
C ILE A 219 -11.94 4.43 11.88
N GLU A 220 -11.28 5.57 12.07
CA GLU A 220 -10.47 5.85 13.26
C GLU A 220 -11.29 5.87 14.55
N SER A 221 -12.54 6.33 14.46
CA SER A 221 -13.50 6.29 15.56
C SER A 221 -14.09 4.90 15.82
N GLN A 222 -13.71 3.90 15.02
CA GLN A 222 -14.24 2.53 14.97
C GLN A 222 -15.76 2.47 14.67
N ASN A 223 -16.30 3.52 14.06
CA ASN A 223 -17.71 3.66 13.71
C ASN A 223 -18.02 2.98 12.36
N PHE A 224 -17.58 1.72 12.18
CA PHE A 224 -17.56 1.04 10.87
C PHE A 224 -18.93 1.01 10.18
N ALA A 225 -19.99 0.63 10.89
CA ALA A 225 -21.35 0.60 10.33
C ALA A 225 -21.87 2.00 9.95
N TYR A 226 -21.40 3.06 10.62
CA TYR A 226 -21.84 4.44 10.38
C TYR A 226 -21.04 5.13 9.27
N ALA A 227 -19.83 4.64 8.97
CA ALA A 227 -18.87 5.29 8.08
C ALA A 227 -19.45 5.64 6.71
N PRO A 228 -20.16 4.74 5.98
CA PRO A 228 -20.75 5.10 4.69
C PRO A 228 -21.81 6.20 4.81
N THR A 229 -22.64 6.16 5.86
CA THR A 229 -23.71 7.14 6.10
C THR A 229 -23.17 8.55 6.29
N VAL A 230 -22.13 8.67 7.11
CA VAL A 230 -21.48 9.95 7.40
C VAL A 230 -20.66 10.41 6.20
N ALA A 231 -19.92 9.50 5.55
CA ALA A 231 -19.11 9.82 4.38
C ALA A 231 -19.96 10.37 3.22
N LEU A 232 -21.16 9.85 3.00
CA LEU A 232 -22.12 10.37 2.00
C LEU A 232 -22.78 11.70 2.40
N GLY A 233 -22.58 12.16 3.64
CA GLY A 233 -23.17 13.38 4.19
C GLY A 233 -24.67 13.25 4.44
N LEU A 234 -25.17 12.03 4.70
CA LEU A 234 -26.58 11.80 5.02
C LEU A 234 -26.92 12.09 6.47
N ALA A 235 -25.95 11.92 7.36
CA ALA A 235 -26.12 12.08 8.79
C ALA A 235 -24.81 12.48 9.46
N GLU A 236 -24.94 13.00 10.67
CA GLU A 236 -23.82 13.17 11.61
C GLU A 236 -23.91 12.11 12.69
N VAL A 237 -22.76 11.67 13.21
CA VAL A 237 -22.71 10.73 14.33
C VAL A 237 -22.08 11.39 15.55
N ASN A 238 -22.77 11.34 16.68
CA ASN A 238 -22.28 11.79 17.97
C ASN A 238 -21.85 10.59 18.81
N GLY A 239 -20.56 10.53 19.14
CA GLY A 239 -19.96 9.42 19.87
C GLY A 239 -19.00 8.61 19.00
N SER A 240 -18.29 7.67 19.64
CA SER A 240 -17.29 6.83 18.99
C SER A 240 -17.30 5.46 19.63
N MET A 241 -17.35 4.42 18.80
CA MET A 241 -17.26 3.04 19.23
C MET A 241 -15.93 2.77 19.96
N ALA A 242 -14.83 3.43 19.56
CA ALA A 242 -13.52 3.28 20.20
C ALA A 242 -13.54 3.61 21.71
N ARG A 243 -14.46 4.48 22.16
CA ARG A 243 -14.61 4.86 23.58
C ARG A 243 -15.36 3.82 24.42
N LEU A 244 -16.08 2.90 23.78
CA LEU A 244 -16.85 1.86 24.47
C LEU A 244 -15.90 0.72 24.89
N LYS A 245 -15.43 0.76 26.13
CA LYS A 245 -14.60 -0.32 26.72
C LYS A 245 -15.52 -1.34 27.40
N ASN A 246 -15.26 -2.64 27.22
CA ASN A 246 -16.02 -3.73 27.83
C ASN A 246 -17.54 -3.64 27.55
N PHE A 247 -17.90 -3.30 26.31
CA PHE A 247 -19.29 -3.13 25.91
C PHE A 247 -19.94 -4.50 25.67
N ASP A 248 -21.01 -4.77 26.41
CA ASP A 248 -21.88 -5.92 26.19
C ASP A 248 -23.05 -5.49 25.27
N PRO A 249 -23.08 -5.95 24.00
CA PRO A 249 -24.16 -5.60 23.08
C PRO A 249 -25.51 -6.21 23.48
N THR A 250 -25.54 -7.16 24.42
CA THR A 250 -26.77 -7.83 24.89
C THR A 250 -27.40 -7.16 26.11
N ALA A 251 -26.70 -6.20 26.74
CA ALA A 251 -27.21 -5.49 27.91
C ALA A 251 -28.46 -4.66 27.58
N ALA A 252 -29.40 -4.56 28.52
CA ALA A 252 -30.66 -3.84 28.32
C ALA A 252 -30.50 -2.35 27.98
N ASP A 253 -29.40 -1.73 28.42
CA ASP A 253 -29.07 -0.33 28.14
C ASP A 253 -28.04 -0.15 27.01
N ALA A 254 -27.65 -1.22 26.31
CA ALA A 254 -26.61 -1.21 25.29
C ALA A 254 -26.89 -0.18 24.18
N ALA A 255 -28.12 -0.15 23.66
CA ALA A 255 -28.53 0.77 22.59
C ALA A 255 -28.33 2.25 22.97
N SER A 256 -28.52 2.60 24.25
CA SER A 256 -28.38 3.98 24.73
C SER A 256 -26.93 4.48 24.79
N LYS A 257 -25.96 3.55 24.83
CA LYS A 257 -24.52 3.80 24.89
C LYS A 257 -23.87 3.88 23.51
N LEU A 258 -24.54 3.36 22.47
CA LEU A 258 -24.05 3.39 21.10
C LEU A 258 -23.98 4.84 20.57
N PRO A 259 -23.09 5.11 19.60
CA PRO A 259 -23.07 6.39 18.89
C PRO A 259 -24.45 6.73 18.32
N LYS A 260 -24.87 7.98 18.50
CA LYS A 260 -26.18 8.48 18.07
C LYS A 260 -26.06 9.10 16.69
N LEU A 261 -26.90 8.65 15.78
CA LEU A 261 -26.95 9.11 14.40
C LEU A 261 -28.09 10.13 14.25
N THR A 262 -27.80 11.27 13.60
CA THR A 262 -28.79 12.30 13.28
C THR A 262 -28.81 12.54 11.78
N TYR A 263 -29.87 12.11 11.11
CA TYR A 263 -30.02 12.30 9.67
C TYR A 263 -30.33 13.75 9.29
N ASN A 264 -29.76 14.20 8.18
CA ASN A 264 -30.11 15.47 7.57
C ASN A 264 -31.40 15.30 6.76
N ALA A 265 -32.53 15.72 7.34
CA ALA A 265 -33.85 15.62 6.71
C ALA A 265 -33.92 16.26 5.31
N ASN A 266 -33.12 17.29 5.02
CA ASN A 266 -33.11 17.95 3.71
C ASN A 266 -32.53 17.07 2.58
N ARG A 267 -31.91 15.94 2.92
CA ARG A 267 -31.43 14.94 1.94
C ARG A 267 -32.55 14.00 1.49
N PHE A 268 -33.68 13.96 2.19
CA PHE A 268 -34.80 13.07 1.92
C PHE A 268 -35.93 13.80 1.21
N ARG A 269 -36.50 13.14 0.21
CA ARG A 269 -37.79 13.54 -0.35
C ARG A 269 -38.95 13.10 0.56
N ASN A 270 -40.13 13.63 0.27
CA ASN A 270 -41.37 13.27 0.97
C ASN A 270 -41.75 11.78 0.91
N ASP A 271 -41.22 11.01 -0.06
CA ASP A 271 -41.41 9.56 -0.15
C ASP A 271 -40.32 8.75 0.59
N GLY A 272 -39.42 9.44 1.29
CA GLY A 272 -38.31 8.87 2.04
C GLY A 272 -37.12 8.41 1.19
N LYS A 273 -37.11 8.70 -0.12
CA LYS A 273 -35.95 8.41 -0.98
C LYS A 273 -34.92 9.53 -0.89
N VAL A 274 -33.66 9.16 -1.10
CA VAL A 274 -32.51 10.06 -1.14
C VAL A 274 -31.95 10.12 -2.55
N PHE A 275 -31.55 11.32 -2.98
CA PHE A 275 -30.79 11.47 -4.20
C PHE A 275 -29.32 11.12 -3.96
N ILE A 276 -28.81 10.18 -4.75
CA ILE A 276 -27.41 9.81 -4.75
C ILE A 276 -26.85 10.14 -6.14
N ASP A 277 -25.97 11.14 -6.19
CA ASP A 277 -25.28 11.51 -7.42
C ASP A 277 -24.09 10.57 -7.64
N LEU A 278 -24.34 9.47 -8.36
CA LEU A 278 -23.37 8.43 -8.61
C LEU A 278 -22.98 8.34 -10.09
N VAL A 279 -21.74 7.93 -10.34
CA VAL A 279 -21.15 7.72 -11.66
C VAL A 279 -20.85 6.25 -11.88
N ARG A 280 -21.18 5.73 -13.06
CA ARG A 280 -20.85 4.35 -13.44
C ARG A 280 -19.35 4.10 -13.50
N LYS A 281 -18.61 5.05 -14.09
CA LYS A 281 -17.15 4.98 -14.23
C LYS A 281 -16.51 5.92 -13.19
N PRO A 282 -15.72 5.40 -12.24
CA PRO A 282 -15.04 6.23 -11.24
C PRO A 282 -14.18 7.32 -11.87
N GLN A 283 -14.20 8.50 -11.25
CA GLN A 283 -13.36 9.64 -11.64
C GLN A 283 -11.98 9.58 -10.96
N ASN A 284 -10.98 10.25 -11.52
CA ASN A 284 -9.60 10.21 -11.01
C ASN A 284 -9.47 10.62 -9.55
N ASN A 285 -10.29 11.57 -9.06
CA ASN A 285 -10.19 12.03 -7.67
C ASN A 285 -10.58 10.96 -6.65
N ALA A 286 -11.47 10.03 -6.99
CA ALA A 286 -11.76 8.89 -6.13
C ALA A 286 -10.52 8.01 -5.93
N CYS A 287 -9.77 7.75 -7.02
CA CYS A 287 -8.54 6.98 -6.98
C CYS A 287 -7.43 7.73 -6.24
N ASN A 288 -7.27 9.02 -6.51
CA ASN A 288 -6.21 9.86 -5.96
C ASN A 288 -6.29 9.98 -4.44
N TYR A 289 -7.44 9.76 -3.81
CA TYR A 289 -7.55 9.73 -2.35
C TYR A 289 -6.55 8.74 -1.73
N CYS A 290 -6.45 7.52 -2.28
CA CYS A 290 -5.51 6.49 -1.80
C CYS A 290 -4.25 6.34 -2.67
N HIS A 291 -4.31 6.70 -3.95
CA HIS A 291 -3.22 6.44 -4.90
C HIS A 291 -2.40 7.66 -5.30
N THR A 292 -2.58 8.83 -4.67
CA THR A 292 -1.70 9.98 -4.91
C THR A 292 -0.27 9.64 -4.48
N ASN A 293 0.68 9.93 -5.35
CA ASN A 293 2.12 9.80 -5.11
C ASN A 293 2.80 11.07 -5.61
N VAL A 294 3.59 11.73 -4.78
CA VAL A 294 4.33 12.94 -5.15
C VAL A 294 5.77 12.88 -4.66
N SER A 295 6.66 13.61 -5.34
CA SER A 295 8.01 13.84 -4.84
C SER A 295 7.96 14.66 -3.56
N ALA A 296 8.86 14.38 -2.60
CA ALA A 296 8.89 15.10 -1.34
C ALA A 296 9.10 16.62 -1.51
N ASN A 297 9.91 17.03 -2.49
CA ASN A 297 10.16 18.43 -2.81
C ASN A 297 8.91 19.21 -3.26
N SER A 298 7.90 18.51 -3.82
CA SER A 298 6.61 19.10 -4.21
C SER A 298 5.86 19.66 -3.01
N LEU A 299 6.09 19.11 -1.81
CA LEU A 299 5.43 19.53 -0.58
C LEU A 299 6.04 20.80 0.03
N THR A 300 7.27 21.16 -0.33
CA THR A 300 8.04 22.24 0.31
C THR A 300 8.25 23.46 -0.58
N GLY A 301 7.49 23.61 -1.67
CA GLY A 301 7.44 24.87 -2.44
C GLY A 301 7.39 24.74 -3.96
N SER A 302 7.59 23.55 -4.53
CA SER A 302 7.57 23.36 -5.99
C SER A 302 6.23 22.84 -6.53
N ARG A 303 5.17 22.79 -5.73
CA ARG A 303 3.87 22.18 -6.10
C ARG A 303 3.31 22.62 -7.46
N TRP A 304 3.48 23.90 -7.81
CA TRP A 304 2.97 24.48 -9.07
C TRP A 304 3.86 24.22 -10.30
N LEU A 305 5.06 23.65 -10.10
CA LEU A 305 6.07 23.38 -11.13
C LEU A 305 6.12 21.91 -11.57
N HIS A 306 5.18 21.06 -11.15
CA HIS A 306 5.16 19.64 -11.53
C HIS A 306 4.23 19.41 -12.71
N ASP A 307 4.73 18.68 -13.71
CA ASP A 307 3.94 18.22 -14.85
C ASP A 307 3.04 17.04 -14.44
N GLU A 308 1.83 17.01 -14.99
CA GLU A 308 0.91 15.87 -14.84
C GLU A 308 1.28 14.72 -15.78
N ASP A 309 0.82 13.51 -15.45
CA ASP A 309 0.89 12.33 -16.31
C ASP A 309 0.31 12.63 -17.71
N VAL A 310 1.04 12.31 -18.77
CA VAL A 310 0.62 12.62 -20.15
C VAL A 310 -0.73 12.04 -20.53
N HIS A 311 -1.14 10.92 -19.94
CA HIS A 311 -2.43 10.29 -20.21
C HIS A 311 -3.56 11.05 -19.53
N VAL A 312 -3.37 11.42 -18.25
CA VAL A 312 -4.36 12.21 -17.50
C VAL A 312 -4.53 13.58 -18.13
N ARG A 313 -3.42 14.23 -18.52
CA ARG A 313 -3.43 15.50 -19.25
C ARG A 313 -4.15 15.41 -20.61
N ALA A 314 -4.12 14.23 -21.24
CA ALA A 314 -4.86 13.95 -22.47
C ALA A 314 -6.36 13.63 -22.24
N GLY A 315 -6.84 13.71 -20.99
CA GLY A 315 -8.23 13.47 -20.62
C GLY A 315 -8.57 12.03 -20.24
N MET A 316 -7.56 11.15 -20.12
CA MET A 316 -7.76 9.76 -19.74
C MET A 316 -8.02 9.64 -18.23
N MET A 317 -8.95 8.78 -17.86
CA MET A 317 -9.22 8.47 -16.46
C MET A 317 -8.43 7.23 -16.00
N CYS A 318 -8.17 7.10 -14.70
CA CYS A 318 -7.52 5.93 -14.12
C CYS A 318 -8.20 4.63 -14.58
N ALA A 319 -9.54 4.61 -14.51
CA ALA A 319 -10.38 3.47 -14.90
C ALA A 319 -10.40 3.17 -16.41
N ASP A 320 -9.79 4.00 -17.27
CA ASP A 320 -9.62 3.65 -18.69
C ASP A 320 -8.52 2.63 -18.92
N CYS A 321 -7.45 2.70 -18.10
CA CYS A 321 -6.36 1.72 -18.06
C CYS A 321 -6.69 0.61 -17.05
N HIS A 322 -7.00 1.02 -15.82
CA HIS A 322 -7.38 0.16 -14.71
C HIS A 322 -8.86 -0.21 -14.79
N ARG A 323 -9.26 -0.85 -15.89
CA ARG A 323 -10.65 -1.26 -16.08
C ARG A 323 -11.01 -2.33 -15.05
N ASN A 324 -12.21 -2.18 -14.52
CA ASN A 324 -12.83 -3.13 -13.63
C ASN A 324 -14.24 -3.43 -14.16
N GLY A 325 -14.58 -4.72 -14.29
CA GLY A 325 -15.91 -5.14 -14.69
C GLY A 325 -16.89 -5.06 -13.51
N LEU A 326 -18.04 -5.75 -13.65
CA LEU A 326 -18.94 -5.96 -12.51
C LEU A 326 -18.24 -6.71 -11.37
N ASP A 327 -17.32 -7.61 -11.71
CA ASP A 327 -16.44 -8.36 -10.79
C ASP A 327 -15.48 -7.49 -9.97
N HIS A 328 -15.34 -6.20 -10.30
CA HIS A 328 -14.38 -5.29 -9.68
C HIS A 328 -12.93 -5.82 -9.69
N HIS A 329 -12.61 -6.72 -10.62
CA HIS A 329 -11.27 -7.25 -10.77
C HIS A 329 -10.42 -6.25 -11.57
N THR A 330 -9.93 -5.23 -10.87
CA THR A 330 -9.19 -4.12 -11.47
C THR A 330 -7.93 -4.59 -12.18
N VAL A 331 -7.87 -4.36 -13.48
CA VAL A 331 -6.67 -4.58 -14.30
C VAL A 331 -5.53 -3.71 -13.78
N ARG A 332 -4.34 -4.29 -13.55
CA ARG A 332 -3.17 -3.61 -13.00
C ARG A 332 -2.23 -3.05 -14.06
N GLY A 333 -2.46 -3.38 -15.33
CA GLY A 333 -1.97 -2.71 -16.52
C GLY A 333 -0.53 -3.02 -16.91
N PHE A 334 -0.11 -4.28 -16.79
CA PHE A 334 1.27 -4.71 -17.12
C PHE A 334 1.31 -5.79 -18.20
N GLU A 335 2.44 -5.89 -18.90
CA GLU A 335 2.59 -6.90 -19.96
C GLU A 335 2.53 -8.33 -19.39
N GLY A 336 1.66 -9.15 -19.99
CA GLY A 336 1.42 -10.54 -19.61
C GLY A 336 0.34 -10.74 -18.54
N GLU A 337 -0.30 -9.68 -18.06
CA GLU A 337 -1.41 -9.79 -17.12
C GLU A 337 -2.57 -10.60 -17.70
N ARG A 338 -3.12 -11.52 -16.89
CA ARG A 338 -4.29 -12.33 -17.23
C ARG A 338 -5.43 -11.94 -16.32
N HIS A 339 -6.61 -11.75 -16.91
CA HIS A 339 -7.81 -11.47 -16.14
C HIS A 339 -8.41 -12.78 -15.64
N VAL A 340 -8.79 -12.85 -14.37
CA VAL A 340 -9.34 -14.09 -13.76
C VAL A 340 -10.57 -14.63 -14.50
N ALA A 341 -11.44 -13.73 -14.98
CA ALA A 341 -12.61 -14.10 -15.78
C ALA A 341 -12.30 -14.44 -17.25
N GLY A 342 -11.03 -14.50 -17.67
CA GLY A 342 -10.62 -14.77 -19.06
C GLY A 342 -10.81 -13.61 -20.03
N SER A 343 -11.20 -12.42 -19.55
CA SER A 343 -11.37 -11.21 -20.37
C SER A 343 -10.07 -10.84 -21.11
N LEU A 344 -10.21 -10.43 -22.38
CA LEU A 344 -9.08 -9.95 -23.19
C LEU A 344 -8.62 -8.57 -22.72
N ILE A 345 -7.58 -8.54 -21.88
CA ILE A 345 -7.02 -7.32 -21.28
C ILE A 345 -5.61 -6.96 -21.76
N ALA A 346 -5.03 -7.74 -22.68
CA ALA A 346 -3.66 -7.51 -23.19
C ALA A 346 -3.46 -6.09 -23.75
N SER A 347 -4.54 -5.49 -24.24
CA SER A 347 -4.61 -4.13 -24.76
C SER A 347 -4.62 -3.02 -23.69
N LEU A 348 -4.59 -3.35 -22.40
CA LEU A 348 -4.55 -2.42 -21.25
C LEU A 348 -3.14 -2.32 -20.64
N SER A 349 -2.12 -2.39 -21.48
CA SER A 349 -0.71 -2.17 -21.10
C SER A 349 -0.09 -1.08 -21.98
N CYS A 350 1.10 -0.58 -21.62
CA CYS A 350 1.84 0.37 -22.46
C CYS A 350 2.00 -0.18 -23.89
N GLN A 351 2.54 -1.41 -24.00
CA GLN A 351 2.68 -2.07 -25.29
C GLN A 351 1.34 -2.30 -25.98
N GLY A 352 0.34 -2.79 -25.25
CA GLY A 352 -0.98 -3.09 -25.80
C GLY A 352 -1.68 -1.89 -26.42
N CYS A 353 -1.67 -0.73 -25.76
CA CYS A 353 -2.28 0.50 -26.29
C CYS A 353 -1.50 1.06 -27.49
N HIS A 354 -0.17 1.13 -27.39
CA HIS A 354 0.67 1.84 -28.36
C HIS A 354 1.08 1.02 -29.58
N LEU A 355 1.27 -0.29 -29.40
CA LEU A 355 1.76 -1.22 -30.41
C LEU A 355 0.75 -2.33 -30.76
N GLY A 356 -0.32 -2.46 -29.98
CA GLY A 356 -1.28 -3.55 -30.12
C GLY A 356 -0.79 -4.84 -29.45
N SER A 357 -1.56 -5.90 -29.62
CA SER A 357 -1.19 -7.25 -29.22
C SER A 357 -1.46 -8.25 -30.34
N GLU A 358 -1.01 -9.49 -30.19
CA GLU A 358 -1.18 -10.56 -31.19
C GLU A 358 -2.65 -10.81 -31.55
N THR A 359 -3.56 -10.55 -30.62
CA THR A 359 -5.01 -10.67 -30.85
C THR A 359 -5.62 -9.50 -31.62
N GLY A 360 -4.84 -8.47 -32.01
CA GLY A 360 -5.33 -7.29 -32.72
C GLY A 360 -5.94 -7.56 -34.11
N MET A 361 -5.65 -8.73 -34.70
CA MET A 361 -6.31 -9.18 -35.93
C MET A 361 -7.76 -9.60 -35.71
N VAL A 362 -8.07 -10.15 -34.53
CA VAL A 362 -9.39 -10.70 -34.17
C VAL A 362 -10.20 -9.77 -33.27
N ASP A 363 -9.54 -8.96 -32.44
CA ASP A 363 -10.16 -7.98 -31.56
C ASP A 363 -9.69 -6.55 -31.93
N PRO A 364 -10.58 -5.70 -32.47
CA PRO A 364 -10.26 -4.31 -32.76
C PRO A 364 -9.75 -3.52 -31.55
N LEU A 365 -10.16 -3.86 -30.32
CA LEU A 365 -9.67 -3.23 -29.09
C LEU A 365 -8.21 -3.59 -28.76
N ALA A 366 -7.70 -4.65 -29.38
CA ALA A 366 -6.33 -5.11 -29.26
C ALA A 366 -5.39 -4.57 -30.36
N ARG A 367 -5.89 -3.68 -31.22
CA ARG A 367 -5.08 -2.98 -32.22
C ARG A 367 -4.28 -1.83 -31.61
N ALA A 368 -3.16 -1.51 -32.23
CA ALA A 368 -2.37 -0.34 -31.91
C ALA A 368 -3.20 0.95 -32.04
N GLY A 369 -2.91 1.94 -31.21
CA GLY A 369 -3.58 3.24 -31.25
C GLY A 369 -4.86 3.32 -30.42
N ARG A 370 -5.02 2.42 -29.44
CA ARG A 370 -6.18 2.42 -28.54
C ARG A 370 -6.31 3.77 -27.84
N MET A 371 -7.53 4.32 -27.81
CA MET A 371 -7.84 5.64 -27.21
C MET A 371 -6.99 6.80 -27.79
N GLY A 372 -6.51 6.67 -29.03
CA GLY A 372 -5.68 7.69 -29.66
C GLY A 372 -4.19 7.62 -29.26
N ALA A 373 -3.74 6.51 -28.67
CA ALA A 373 -2.34 6.33 -28.30
C ALA A 373 -1.41 6.49 -29.53
N PRO A 374 -0.37 7.33 -29.47
CA PRO A 374 0.55 7.50 -30.59
C PRO A 374 1.42 6.25 -30.79
N LYS A 375 1.74 5.90 -32.04
CA LYS A 375 2.72 4.86 -32.34
C LYS A 375 4.14 5.36 -32.01
N PRO A 376 4.89 4.73 -31.09
CA PRO A 376 6.22 5.19 -30.73
C PRO A 376 7.22 4.83 -31.83
N ALA A 377 7.95 5.84 -32.33
CA ALA A 377 8.91 5.64 -33.42
C ALA A 377 10.30 5.20 -32.95
N HIS A 378 10.71 5.60 -31.74
CA HIS A 378 12.02 5.31 -31.11
C HIS A 378 13.24 5.37 -32.06
N ARG A 379 13.28 6.38 -32.94
CA ARG A 379 14.32 6.51 -33.97
C ARG A 379 15.71 6.54 -33.33
N GLY A 380 16.59 5.64 -33.77
CA GLY A 380 17.97 5.56 -33.29
C GLY A 380 18.17 4.80 -31.98
N LEU A 381 17.11 4.24 -31.37
CA LEU A 381 17.22 3.36 -30.22
C LEU A 381 17.36 1.89 -30.68
N PRO A 382 18.47 1.20 -30.37
CA PRO A 382 18.65 -0.21 -30.73
C PRO A 382 17.60 -1.12 -30.08
N PRO A 383 17.06 -2.14 -30.79
CA PRO A 383 16.02 -3.03 -30.29
C PRO A 383 16.33 -3.74 -28.96
N LEU A 384 17.61 -4.01 -28.68
CA LEU A 384 18.07 -4.60 -27.42
C LEU A 384 17.57 -3.86 -26.17
N HIS A 385 17.33 -2.55 -26.26
CA HIS A 385 16.74 -1.78 -25.15
C HIS A 385 15.35 -2.30 -24.78
N PHE A 386 14.54 -2.74 -25.75
CA PHE A 386 13.19 -3.26 -25.46
C PHE A 386 13.22 -4.69 -24.89
N GLU A 387 14.34 -5.39 -25.02
CA GLU A 387 14.56 -6.69 -24.36
C GLU A 387 14.97 -6.51 -22.89
N LYS A 388 15.67 -5.42 -22.57
CA LYS A 388 16.23 -5.15 -21.24
C LYS A 388 15.53 -4.07 -20.43
N LEU A 389 14.70 -3.23 -21.04
CA LEU A 389 14.00 -2.11 -20.39
C LEU A 389 12.50 -2.21 -20.64
N SER A 390 11.72 -1.97 -19.58
CA SER A 390 10.28 -1.70 -19.70
C SER A 390 10.03 -0.32 -20.31
N CYS A 391 8.84 -0.09 -20.89
CA CYS A 391 8.45 1.25 -21.34
C CYS A 391 8.57 2.28 -20.20
N THR A 392 8.19 1.86 -18.99
CA THR A 392 8.22 2.68 -17.77
C THR A 392 9.64 3.06 -17.33
N ALA A 393 10.67 2.28 -17.67
CA ALA A 393 12.06 2.61 -17.30
C ALA A 393 12.53 3.95 -17.88
N CYS A 394 12.08 4.27 -19.09
CA CYS A 394 12.38 5.54 -19.74
C CYS A 394 11.29 6.58 -19.51
N HIS A 395 10.03 6.16 -19.39
CA HIS A 395 8.88 7.07 -19.45
C HIS A 395 8.19 7.34 -18.11
N SER A 396 8.45 6.62 -17.02
CA SER A 396 7.72 6.82 -15.75
C SER A 396 8.54 7.55 -14.69
N GLY A 397 7.82 8.19 -13.76
CA GLY A 397 8.41 8.90 -12.62
C GLY A 397 9.11 10.21 -12.99
N PRO A 398 9.65 10.93 -11.99
CA PRO A 398 10.51 12.08 -12.22
C PRO A 398 11.80 11.67 -12.95
N GLN A 399 12.53 12.66 -13.46
CA GLN A 399 13.86 12.44 -14.02
C GLN A 399 14.80 11.86 -12.96
N LEU A 400 15.72 10.97 -13.37
CA LEU A 400 16.69 10.39 -12.44
C LEU A 400 17.70 11.45 -11.98
N GLU A 401 17.94 11.48 -10.67
CA GLU A 401 18.89 12.38 -10.01
C GLU A 401 20.11 11.61 -9.50
N GLN A 402 21.22 12.31 -9.24
CA GLN A 402 22.44 11.68 -8.67
C GLN A 402 22.21 11.15 -7.25
N LYS A 403 21.23 11.70 -6.53
CA LYS A 403 20.75 11.18 -5.25
C LYS A 403 19.30 10.80 -5.42
N VAL A 404 18.95 9.57 -5.06
CA VAL A 404 17.57 9.11 -5.20
C VAL A 404 16.67 9.91 -4.25
N PRO A 405 15.64 10.61 -4.77
CA PRO A 405 14.83 11.49 -3.94
C PRO A 405 13.82 10.70 -3.09
N ARG A 406 13.35 11.36 -2.02
CA ARG A 406 12.20 10.88 -1.24
C ARG A 406 10.89 11.11 -1.99
N GLN A 407 9.97 10.18 -1.81
CA GLN A 407 8.59 10.28 -2.25
C GLN A 407 7.64 10.15 -1.06
N VAL A 408 6.45 10.71 -1.21
CA VAL A 408 5.35 10.58 -0.26
C VAL A 408 4.09 10.12 -1.01
N ASN A 409 3.20 9.43 -0.33
CA ASN A 409 1.97 8.90 -0.93
C ASN A 409 0.81 8.84 0.06
N SER A 410 -0.42 8.74 -0.45
CA SER A 410 -1.62 8.82 0.39
C SER A 410 -1.75 7.68 1.40
N ILE A 411 -1.63 6.42 0.99
CA ILE A 411 -1.84 5.27 1.89
C ILE A 411 -0.87 5.29 3.08
N ILE A 412 0.40 5.64 2.86
CA ILE A 412 1.44 5.56 3.90
C ILE A 412 1.54 6.87 4.69
N HIS A 413 1.46 8.02 4.02
CA HIS A 413 1.72 9.33 4.63
C HIS A 413 0.45 10.18 4.82
N ARG A 414 -0.73 9.63 4.50
CA ARG A 414 -2.04 10.26 4.69
C ARG A 414 -2.23 11.56 3.89
N LEU A 415 -1.69 11.61 2.67
CA LEU A 415 -1.87 12.77 1.79
C LEU A 415 -3.37 13.08 1.59
N GLY A 416 -3.69 14.38 1.57
CA GLY A 416 -5.07 14.86 1.56
C GLY A 416 -5.47 15.51 2.88
N GLU A 417 -4.92 15.04 4.00
CA GLU A 417 -5.17 15.66 5.31
C GLU A 417 -4.61 17.07 5.40
N HIS A 418 -5.35 17.94 6.10
CA HIS A 418 -5.00 19.34 6.29
C HIS A 418 -3.95 19.49 7.41
N VAL A 419 -2.73 19.05 7.12
CA VAL A 419 -1.58 19.09 8.03
C VAL A 419 -0.37 19.69 7.33
N LYS A 420 0.51 20.35 8.09
CA LYS A 420 1.79 20.84 7.55
C LYS A 420 2.72 19.66 7.35
N ARG A 421 3.35 19.62 6.17
CA ARG A 421 4.25 18.54 5.74
C ARG A 421 5.66 19.04 5.54
N THR A 422 6.63 18.15 5.73
CA THR A 422 8.07 18.45 5.60
C THR A 422 8.72 17.73 4.42
N GLY A 423 8.08 16.69 3.89
CA GLY A 423 8.69 15.79 2.92
C GLY A 423 9.71 14.83 3.54
N GLN A 424 9.83 14.83 4.87
CA GLN A 424 10.73 13.95 5.64
C GLN A 424 9.97 12.92 6.49
N GLU A 425 8.66 12.79 6.29
CA GLU A 425 7.79 11.88 7.02
C GLU A 425 8.23 10.41 6.85
N PHE A 426 8.11 9.62 7.92
CA PHE A 426 8.46 8.21 7.91
C PHE A 426 7.26 7.30 7.58
N PRO A 427 7.49 6.10 7.03
CA PRO A 427 8.79 5.58 6.56
C PRO A 427 9.31 6.32 5.32
N ALA A 428 10.63 6.40 5.17
CA ALA A 428 11.23 7.03 4.01
C ALA A 428 11.07 6.17 2.76
N ILE A 429 10.17 6.57 1.86
CA ILE A 429 10.06 5.96 0.54
C ILE A 429 11.03 6.66 -0.41
N LEU A 430 11.88 5.89 -1.08
CA LEU A 430 12.87 6.37 -2.04
C LEU A 430 12.52 5.89 -3.44
N GLY A 431 12.71 6.74 -4.43
CA GLY A 431 12.56 6.38 -5.83
C GLY A 431 12.42 7.58 -6.76
N PRO A 432 12.44 7.35 -8.08
CA PRO A 432 12.48 6.04 -8.74
C PRO A 432 13.88 5.42 -8.77
N VAL A 433 13.95 4.10 -8.64
CA VAL A 433 15.17 3.29 -8.85
C VAL A 433 14.88 2.23 -9.89
N ASN A 434 15.63 2.17 -10.99
CA ASN A 434 15.43 1.12 -11.98
C ASN A 434 16.04 -0.19 -11.48
N LEU A 435 15.21 -1.19 -11.19
CA LEU A 435 15.62 -2.51 -10.73
C LEU A 435 15.08 -3.58 -11.69
N PRO A 436 15.68 -4.77 -11.75
CA PRO A 436 15.11 -5.91 -12.46
C PRO A 436 13.64 -6.13 -12.01
N ARG A 437 12.75 -6.47 -12.93
CA ARG A 437 11.32 -6.68 -12.64
C ARG A 437 11.07 -7.77 -11.60
N ASP A 438 11.98 -8.73 -11.52
CA ASP A 438 12.00 -9.87 -10.59
C ASP A 438 12.78 -9.60 -9.29
N TYR A 439 13.18 -8.34 -9.01
CA TYR A 439 13.94 -7.98 -7.82
C TYR A 439 13.28 -8.45 -6.50
N GLN A 440 11.95 -8.54 -6.46
CA GLN A 440 11.16 -8.92 -5.28
C GLN A 440 10.46 -10.29 -5.45
N LEU A 441 10.94 -11.14 -6.37
CA LEU A 441 10.38 -12.48 -6.60
C LEU A 441 11.28 -13.58 -6.02
N VAL A 442 10.63 -14.60 -5.46
CA VAL A 442 11.27 -15.76 -4.86
C VAL A 442 12.17 -16.49 -5.86
N GLU A 443 13.25 -17.08 -5.35
CA GLU A 443 14.22 -17.86 -6.14
C GLU A 443 13.53 -18.94 -7.01
N VAL A 444 12.44 -19.56 -6.55
CA VAL A 444 11.67 -20.55 -7.32
C VAL A 444 10.89 -19.94 -8.50
N GLU A 445 10.35 -18.73 -8.36
CA GLU A 445 9.68 -18.02 -9.46
C GLU A 445 10.69 -17.42 -10.44
N ARG A 446 11.85 -16.99 -9.92
CA ARG A 446 13.01 -16.62 -10.73
C ARG A 446 13.43 -17.80 -11.61
N LEU A 447 13.58 -19.00 -11.03
CA LEU A 447 13.87 -20.26 -11.73
C LEU A 447 12.74 -20.68 -12.71
N ALA A 448 11.47 -20.47 -12.37
CA ALA A 448 10.35 -20.77 -13.28
C ALA A 448 10.31 -19.84 -14.50
N SER A 449 10.90 -18.64 -14.40
CA SER A 449 11.12 -17.74 -15.53
C SER A 449 12.31 -18.14 -16.43
N GLU A 450 13.15 -19.11 -15.99
CA GLU A 450 14.35 -19.60 -16.68
C GLU A 450 14.08 -20.60 -17.82
N ASN A 451 12.81 -20.86 -18.18
CA ASN A 451 12.52 -21.39 -19.52
C ASN A 451 12.85 -20.38 -20.64
N VAL A 452 13.39 -19.20 -20.28
CA VAL A 452 14.16 -18.30 -21.12
C VAL A 452 15.62 -18.37 -20.65
N ALA A 453 16.54 -18.70 -21.57
CA ALA A 453 17.95 -18.97 -21.31
C ALA A 453 18.61 -18.02 -20.28
N SER A 454 19.48 -18.59 -19.44
CA SER A 454 20.19 -18.00 -18.28
C SER A 454 21.09 -16.77 -18.56
N ASP A 455 20.94 -16.10 -19.70
CA ASP A 455 21.65 -14.89 -20.12
C ASP A 455 20.70 -13.65 -20.19
N THR A 456 19.41 -13.84 -19.86
CA THR A 456 18.39 -12.77 -19.89
C THR A 456 18.01 -12.29 -18.50
N HIS A 457 18.77 -11.33 -17.94
CA HIS A 457 18.25 -10.43 -16.89
C HIS A 457 16.83 -9.97 -17.26
N SER A 458 15.90 -10.02 -16.30
CA SER A 458 14.55 -9.47 -16.46
C SER A 458 14.61 -7.98 -16.84
N LYS A 459 13.55 -7.44 -17.46
CA LYS A 459 13.52 -6.03 -17.86
C LYS A 459 13.65 -5.12 -16.64
N TYR A 460 14.52 -4.12 -16.71
CA TYR A 460 14.54 -3.05 -15.71
C TYR A 460 13.23 -2.26 -15.75
N THR A 461 12.71 -1.94 -14.58
CA THR A 461 11.52 -1.13 -14.37
C THR A 461 11.74 -0.23 -13.14
N PRO A 462 11.18 0.98 -13.11
CA PRO A 462 11.41 1.86 -11.98
C PRO A 462 10.60 1.34 -10.79
N HIS A 463 11.23 1.34 -9.63
CA HIS A 463 10.66 0.93 -8.36
C HIS A 463 10.69 2.08 -7.36
N ARG A 464 9.82 1.97 -6.38
CA ARG A 464 9.97 2.62 -5.07
C ARG A 464 10.46 1.58 -4.10
N LEU A 465 11.18 2.01 -3.08
CA LEU A 465 11.64 1.13 -2.02
C LEU A 465 11.71 1.84 -0.67
N PHE A 466 11.64 1.07 0.41
CA PHE A 466 11.92 1.54 1.76
C PHE A 466 12.56 0.42 2.57
N TRP A 467 13.30 0.79 3.62
CA TRP A 467 13.80 -0.16 4.60
C TRP A 467 12.80 -0.29 5.76
N PRO A 468 12.40 -1.52 6.12
CA PRO A 468 11.50 -1.73 7.25
C PRO A 468 12.18 -1.28 8.55
N SER A 469 11.36 -0.92 9.54
CA SER A 469 11.84 -0.69 10.91
C SER A 469 10.91 -1.39 11.89
N PHE A 470 11.43 -2.25 12.76
CA PHE A 470 10.60 -3.02 13.67
C PHE A 470 11.41 -3.66 14.80
N TRP A 471 10.70 -4.01 15.87
CA TRP A 471 11.19 -4.82 16.97
C TRP A 471 10.96 -6.29 16.68
N GLY A 472 11.93 -7.12 16.99
CA GLY A 472 11.91 -8.55 16.70
C GLY A 472 12.73 -9.37 17.70
N THR A 473 12.73 -10.68 17.48
CA THR A 473 13.66 -11.60 18.12
C THR A 473 14.62 -12.17 17.08
N LEU A 474 15.86 -12.42 17.49
CA LEU A 474 16.90 -13.04 16.69
C LEU A 474 17.23 -14.40 17.31
N SER A 475 17.00 -15.46 16.53
CA SER A 475 17.38 -16.84 16.87
C SER A 475 17.96 -17.50 15.63
N ASP A 476 19.10 -18.17 15.80
CA ASP A 476 19.75 -18.94 14.72
C ASP A 476 19.97 -18.14 13.43
N GLY A 477 20.30 -16.84 13.56
CA GLY A 477 20.52 -15.94 12.42
C GLY A 477 19.22 -15.51 11.70
N LYS A 478 18.05 -15.91 12.20
CA LYS A 478 16.75 -15.52 11.66
C LYS A 478 16.11 -14.47 12.56
N VAL A 479 15.70 -13.36 11.94
CA VAL A 479 14.93 -12.30 12.62
C VAL A 479 13.44 -12.59 12.43
N GLU A 480 12.71 -12.59 13.53
CA GLU A 480 11.25 -12.71 13.55
C GLU A 480 10.65 -11.43 14.13
N PRO A 481 9.90 -10.63 13.36
CA PRO A 481 9.24 -9.43 13.86
C PRO A 481 8.19 -9.77 14.92
N LEU A 482 8.06 -8.90 15.92
CA LEU A 482 6.97 -8.96 16.88
C LEU A 482 5.68 -8.39 16.30
N ASN A 483 4.56 -8.75 16.91
CA ASN A 483 3.32 -7.98 16.76
C ASN A 483 3.58 -6.51 17.12
N PRO A 484 3.28 -5.53 16.23
CA PRO A 484 3.58 -4.13 16.48
C PRO A 484 2.96 -3.52 17.73
N GLU A 485 1.76 -3.95 18.14
CA GLU A 485 1.10 -3.45 19.36
C GLU A 485 1.74 -4.04 20.61
N VAL A 486 2.07 -5.35 20.59
CA VAL A 486 2.85 -5.99 21.68
C VAL A 486 4.22 -5.34 21.83
N ALA A 487 4.90 -5.08 20.69
CA ALA A 487 6.16 -4.36 20.69
C ALA A 487 6.02 -2.99 21.37
N TYR A 488 5.01 -2.19 20.99
CA TYR A 488 4.76 -0.90 21.62
C TYR A 488 4.53 -1.02 23.13
N ASP A 489 3.71 -1.98 23.58
CA ASP A 489 3.40 -2.16 25.00
C ASP A 489 4.63 -2.51 25.85
N LEU A 490 5.54 -3.31 25.31
CA LEU A 490 6.80 -3.67 25.95
C LEU A 490 7.77 -2.46 26.02
N VAL A 491 7.92 -1.71 24.92
CA VAL A 491 8.97 -0.69 24.82
C VAL A 491 8.55 0.70 25.31
N ARG A 492 7.25 1.02 25.39
CA ARG A 492 6.76 2.39 25.66
C ARG A 492 7.30 3.00 26.95
N LYS A 493 7.48 2.20 28.01
CA LYS A 493 8.00 2.68 29.31
C LYS A 493 9.50 2.99 29.22
N SER A 494 10.25 2.14 28.53
CA SER A 494 11.70 2.25 28.35
C SER A 494 12.07 3.42 27.42
N LEU A 495 11.39 3.53 26.28
CA LEU A 495 11.66 4.58 25.29
C LEU A 495 11.22 5.97 25.75
N LYS A 496 10.17 6.06 26.59
CA LYS A 496 9.56 7.31 27.04
C LYS A 496 9.08 8.21 25.88
N VAL A 497 8.77 7.61 24.73
CA VAL A 497 8.28 8.30 23.53
C VAL A 497 6.76 8.44 23.58
N ARG A 498 6.24 9.63 23.26
CA ARG A 498 4.80 9.91 23.25
C ARG A 498 4.22 10.08 21.86
N LYS A 499 5.00 10.61 20.92
CA LYS A 499 4.56 11.02 19.59
C LYS A 499 5.49 10.52 18.50
N ASP A 500 6.79 10.75 18.63
CA ASP A 500 7.76 10.49 17.55
C ASP A 500 9.07 9.92 18.10
N PHE A 501 9.40 8.71 17.68
CA PHE A 501 10.55 7.95 18.12
C PHE A 501 11.87 8.68 17.83
N THR A 502 12.06 9.13 16.59
CA THR A 502 13.31 9.75 16.16
C THR A 502 13.51 11.09 16.85
N GLU A 503 12.49 11.95 16.86
CA GLU A 503 12.59 13.29 17.45
C GLU A 503 12.73 13.24 18.97
N GLU A 504 12.02 12.36 19.67
CA GLU A 504 12.09 12.27 21.14
C GLU A 504 13.33 11.54 21.65
N LEU A 505 13.91 10.62 20.86
CA LEU A 505 15.24 10.08 21.16
C LEU A 505 16.34 11.12 20.88
N ARG A 506 16.15 11.97 19.86
CA ARG A 506 17.08 13.07 19.55
C ARG A 506 17.02 14.20 20.59
N ALA A 507 15.84 14.46 21.15
CA ALA A 507 15.62 15.56 22.07
C ALA A 507 16.41 15.39 23.38
N VAL A 508 17.48 16.17 23.52
CA VAL A 508 18.29 16.28 24.73
C VAL A 508 18.40 17.74 25.14
N SER A 509 18.32 18.00 26.45
CA SER A 509 18.66 19.29 27.03
C SER A 509 19.59 19.09 28.21
N LEU A 510 20.74 19.76 28.18
CA LEU A 510 21.69 19.68 29.27
C LEU A 510 21.08 20.29 30.55
N PRO A 511 21.20 19.64 31.72
CA PRO A 511 20.85 20.25 32.99
C PRO A 511 21.60 21.57 33.22
N LEU A 512 20.99 22.50 33.98
CA LEU A 512 21.60 23.81 34.25
C LEU A 512 23.01 23.67 34.83
N LYS A 513 23.23 22.70 35.73
CA LYS A 513 24.54 22.42 36.34
C LYS A 513 25.61 22.09 35.29
N GLN A 514 25.29 21.23 34.34
CA GLN A 514 26.21 20.85 33.26
C GLN A 514 26.47 22.03 32.31
N ARG A 515 25.45 22.87 32.05
CA ARG A 515 25.63 24.14 31.32
C ARG A 515 26.53 25.13 32.08
N GLN A 516 26.42 25.20 33.41
CA GLN A 516 27.29 26.04 34.25
C GLN A 516 28.74 25.55 34.23
N GLU A 517 28.97 24.24 34.23
CA GLU A 517 30.31 23.66 34.10
C GLU A 517 30.92 23.95 32.72
N LEU A 518 30.13 23.89 31.65
CA LEU A 518 30.60 24.10 30.28
C LEU A 518 30.83 25.58 29.90
N LEU A 519 29.93 26.46 30.34
CA LEU A 519 29.87 27.86 29.92
C LEU A 519 30.22 28.87 31.03
N GLY A 520 30.29 28.44 32.29
CA GLY A 520 30.38 29.31 33.46
C GLY A 520 29.01 29.83 33.92
N GLU A 521 28.88 30.13 35.20
CA GLU A 521 27.60 30.52 35.84
C GLU A 521 26.90 31.71 35.17
N ALA A 522 27.67 32.72 34.76
CA ALA A 522 27.15 33.93 34.13
C ALA A 522 26.56 33.70 32.73
N ARG A 523 27.02 32.68 32.00
CA ARG A 523 26.64 32.43 30.60
C ARG A 523 25.72 31.21 30.41
N ALA A 524 25.57 30.35 31.44
CA ALA A 524 24.76 29.14 31.39
C ALA A 524 23.27 29.34 31.06
N ARG A 525 22.73 30.55 31.29
CA ARG A 525 21.33 30.92 31.04
C ARG A 525 21.12 31.78 29.78
N VAL A 526 22.18 32.04 29.04
CA VAL A 526 22.11 32.84 27.81
C VAL A 526 21.40 32.03 26.72
N LYS A 527 20.53 32.72 25.97
CA LYS A 527 19.78 32.15 24.85
C LYS A 527 20.72 31.72 23.72
N ASP A 528 20.30 30.73 22.94
CA ASP A 528 21.16 30.09 21.93
C ASP A 528 21.65 31.06 20.84
N ASP A 529 20.84 32.07 20.49
CA ASP A 529 21.15 33.14 19.53
C ASP A 529 22.19 34.15 20.04
N GLU A 530 22.28 34.31 21.36
CA GLU A 530 23.24 35.19 22.04
C GLU A 530 24.54 34.48 22.46
N ARG A 531 24.67 33.17 22.19
CA ARG A 531 25.91 32.41 22.41
C ARG A 531 26.94 32.75 21.32
N THR A 532 28.20 32.81 21.71
CA THR A 532 29.32 32.89 20.77
C THR A 532 29.43 31.57 19.99
N PRO A 533 30.06 31.56 18.80
CA PRO A 533 30.28 30.32 18.04
C PRO A 533 30.92 29.21 18.87
N LYS A 534 31.93 29.54 19.69
CA LYS A 534 32.64 28.58 20.54
C LYS A 534 31.76 28.03 21.68
N GLU A 535 30.88 28.85 22.25
CA GLU A 535 29.92 28.38 23.25
C GLU A 535 28.86 27.47 22.63
N ARG A 536 28.42 27.75 21.39
CA ARG A 536 27.50 26.87 20.65
C ARG A 536 28.14 25.51 20.37
N GLU A 537 29.37 25.49 19.88
CA GLU A 537 30.13 24.27 19.60
C GLU A 537 30.28 23.40 20.86
N LYS A 538 30.69 23.99 22.00
CA LYS A 538 30.79 23.27 23.27
C LYS A 538 29.47 22.67 23.76
N VAL A 539 28.37 23.42 23.62
CA VAL A 539 27.05 22.91 24.02
C VAL A 539 26.61 21.79 23.07
N GLN A 540 26.81 21.97 21.77
CA GLN A 540 26.47 20.97 20.77
C GLN A 540 27.23 19.65 21.00
N GLU A 541 28.54 19.70 21.24
CA GLU A 541 29.37 18.52 21.55
C GLU A 541 28.87 17.81 22.83
N ALA A 542 28.54 18.57 23.88
CA ALA A 542 28.00 18.00 25.10
C ALA A 542 26.58 17.42 24.91
N GLU A 543 25.74 18.04 24.08
CA GLU A 543 24.41 17.53 23.72
C GLU A 543 24.51 16.28 22.84
N GLU A 544 25.52 16.17 21.97
CA GLU A 544 25.85 14.97 21.20
C GLU A 544 26.18 13.80 22.12
N ILE A 545 27.10 13.98 23.06
CA ILE A 545 27.48 12.94 24.04
C ILE A 545 26.27 12.53 24.90
N ALA A 546 25.51 13.50 25.41
CA ALA A 546 24.34 13.23 26.23
C ALA A 546 23.22 12.51 25.45
N ARG A 547 23.12 12.76 24.13
CA ARG A 547 22.17 12.09 23.23
C ARG A 547 22.56 10.66 22.93
N GLU A 548 23.83 10.41 22.65
CA GLU A 548 24.34 9.05 22.49
C GLU A 548 24.05 8.21 23.75
N ALA A 549 24.36 8.74 24.93
CA ALA A 549 24.05 8.08 26.20
C ALA A 549 22.55 7.84 26.42
N GLN A 550 21.70 8.81 26.06
CA GLN A 550 20.24 8.67 26.15
C GLN A 550 19.70 7.58 25.21
N ILE A 551 20.16 7.55 23.96
CA ILE A 551 19.78 6.53 22.98
C ILE A 551 20.20 5.16 23.50
N GLU A 552 21.44 5.04 23.98
CA GLU A 552 21.97 3.81 24.51
C GLU A 552 21.16 3.28 25.70
N GLU A 553 20.91 4.13 26.71
CA GLU A 553 20.09 3.78 27.89
C GLU A 553 18.69 3.29 27.47
N ARG A 554 17.99 4.08 26.65
CA ARG A 554 16.58 3.82 26.32
C ARG A 554 16.42 2.61 25.41
N MET A 555 17.28 2.45 24.41
CA MET A 555 17.25 1.31 23.51
C MET A 555 17.62 0.01 24.23
N GLN A 556 18.62 0.03 25.13
CA GLN A 556 18.94 -1.15 25.94
C GLN A 556 17.81 -1.54 26.88
N ALA A 557 17.16 -0.57 27.52
CA ALA A 557 16.02 -0.83 28.38
C ALA A 557 14.81 -1.36 27.59
N ALA A 558 14.63 -0.93 26.33
CA ALA A 558 13.59 -1.44 25.45
C ALA A 558 13.87 -2.88 24.99
N LEU A 559 15.10 -3.16 24.55
CA LEU A 559 15.53 -4.52 24.18
C LEU A 559 15.45 -5.48 25.36
N LEU A 560 15.86 -5.06 26.56
CA LEU A 560 15.76 -5.88 27.77
C LEU A 560 14.31 -6.24 28.11
N ALA A 561 13.39 -5.28 28.01
CA ALA A 561 11.97 -5.55 28.26
C ALA A 561 11.40 -6.61 27.30
N ILE A 562 11.90 -6.68 26.07
CA ILE A 562 11.55 -7.74 25.11
C ILE A 562 12.21 -9.07 25.51
N GLU A 563 13.50 -9.08 25.88
CA GLU A 563 14.21 -10.30 26.32
C GLU A 563 13.61 -10.92 27.59
N GLU A 564 13.06 -10.11 28.49
CA GLU A 564 12.37 -10.56 29.71
C GLU A 564 11.07 -11.32 29.40
N GLU A 565 10.34 -10.87 28.38
CA GLU A 565 9.11 -11.49 27.89
C GLU A 565 9.42 -12.74 27.04
N PHE A 566 10.32 -12.60 26.06
CA PHE A 566 10.73 -13.66 25.13
C PHE A 566 12.01 -14.35 25.59
N ARG A 567 11.94 -15.01 26.76
CA ARG A 567 13.10 -15.64 27.40
C ARG A 567 13.83 -16.60 26.48
N GLY A 568 15.16 -16.49 26.44
CA GLY A 568 16.02 -17.35 25.63
C GLY A 568 16.17 -16.91 24.17
N LYS A 569 15.49 -15.84 23.76
CA LYS A 569 15.69 -15.18 22.46
C LYS A 569 16.40 -13.84 22.64
N GLN A 570 17.28 -13.48 21.72
CA GLN A 570 17.90 -12.16 21.71
C GLN A 570 16.94 -11.15 21.09
N ALA A 571 16.70 -10.00 21.74
CA ALA A 571 15.90 -8.95 21.13
C ALA A 571 16.72 -8.16 20.10
N VAL A 572 16.06 -7.71 19.04
CA VAL A 572 16.67 -6.87 18.00
C VAL A 572 15.72 -5.76 17.57
N TYR A 573 16.25 -4.56 17.34
CA TYR A 573 15.56 -3.51 16.61
C TYR A 573 16.20 -3.32 15.24
N VAL A 574 15.45 -3.60 14.18
CA VAL A 574 15.90 -3.46 12.80
C VAL A 574 15.50 -2.08 12.29
N THR A 575 16.43 -1.34 11.67
CA THR A 575 16.13 -0.08 10.96
C THR A 575 17.26 0.31 10.00
N GLY A 576 16.89 0.86 8.84
CA GLY A 576 17.86 1.34 7.84
C GLY A 576 18.80 0.25 7.28
N GLY A 577 18.40 -1.02 7.34
CA GLY A 577 19.22 -2.16 6.92
C GLY A 577 20.28 -2.61 7.94
N THR A 578 20.18 -2.14 9.19
CA THR A 578 21.04 -2.56 10.31
C THR A 578 20.20 -2.95 11.52
N GLY A 579 20.80 -3.71 12.44
CA GLY A 579 20.12 -4.20 13.64
C GLY A 579 20.77 -3.65 14.90
N TRP A 580 20.00 -3.45 15.96
CA TRP A 580 20.50 -3.03 17.26
C TRP A 580 20.16 -4.09 18.30
N VAL A 581 21.17 -4.64 18.95
CA VAL A 581 21.04 -5.66 20.00
C VAL A 581 21.79 -5.25 21.26
N ARG A 582 21.44 -5.85 22.40
CA ARG A 582 22.21 -5.69 23.65
C ARG A 582 23.54 -6.45 23.56
N ASN A 583 24.59 -5.87 24.13
CA ASN A 583 25.90 -6.48 24.35
C ASN A 583 26.30 -6.26 25.82
N GLY A 584 25.81 -7.15 26.69
CA GLY A 584 25.86 -6.96 28.14
C GLY A 584 24.90 -5.87 28.63
N ASP A 585 25.11 -5.43 29.88
CA ASP A 585 24.16 -4.55 30.58
C ASP A 585 24.31 -3.05 30.29
N SER A 586 25.29 -2.66 29.47
CA SER A 586 25.59 -1.25 29.26
C SER A 586 26.07 -0.90 27.86
N LYS A 587 26.10 -1.85 26.89
CA LYS A 587 26.46 -1.53 25.51
C LYS A 587 25.46 -2.02 24.48
N LEU A 588 25.22 -1.21 23.44
CA LEU A 588 24.57 -1.68 22.21
C LEU A 588 25.61 -2.26 21.24
N LYS A 589 25.22 -3.29 20.50
CA LYS A 589 25.93 -3.77 19.31
C LYS A 589 25.05 -3.52 18.09
N VAL A 590 25.66 -2.94 17.05
CA VAL A 590 25.04 -2.83 15.73
C VAL A 590 25.36 -4.10 14.94
N LEU A 591 24.33 -4.72 14.37
CA LEU A 591 24.42 -5.85 13.46
C LEU A 591 24.38 -5.35 12.01
N SER A 592 25.24 -5.93 11.18
CA SER A 592 25.28 -5.69 9.74
C SER A 592 24.09 -6.33 9.02
N GLY A 593 23.87 -5.95 7.75
CA GLY A 593 22.84 -6.58 6.92
C GLY A 593 23.05 -8.09 6.73
N GLU A 594 24.31 -8.54 6.66
CA GLU A 594 24.65 -9.98 6.57
C GLU A 594 24.23 -10.75 7.82
N GLU A 595 24.44 -10.18 9.01
CA GLU A 595 24.00 -10.78 10.28
C GLU A 595 22.46 -10.82 10.44
N LEU A 596 21.74 -9.96 9.73
CA LEU A 596 20.27 -9.89 9.76
C LEU A 596 19.58 -10.67 8.64
N GLY A 597 20.32 -11.03 7.59
CA GLY A 597 19.78 -11.67 6.39
C GLY A 597 18.63 -10.85 5.75
N PRO A 598 17.54 -11.51 5.32
CA PRO A 598 16.43 -10.84 4.62
C PRO A 598 15.75 -9.70 5.39
N ALA A 599 15.88 -9.66 6.72
CA ALA A 599 15.28 -8.60 7.53
C ALA A 599 15.95 -7.22 7.32
N ALA A 600 17.20 -7.18 6.85
CA ALA A 600 17.89 -5.94 6.51
C ALA A 600 17.58 -5.41 5.10
N GLU A 601 16.90 -6.20 4.26
CA GLU A 601 16.64 -5.82 2.88
C GLU A 601 15.56 -4.73 2.76
N SER A 602 15.65 -3.94 1.69
CA SER A 602 14.57 -3.02 1.34
C SER A 602 13.44 -3.77 0.64
N TYR A 603 12.19 -3.37 0.90
CA TYR A 603 11.07 -3.83 0.10
C TYR A 603 10.87 -2.88 -1.08
N ALA A 604 10.89 -3.42 -2.31
CA ALA A 604 10.70 -2.65 -3.53
C ALA A 604 9.40 -3.01 -4.27
N TRP A 605 8.74 -2.02 -4.87
CA TRP A 605 7.57 -2.24 -5.72
C TRP A 605 7.55 -1.34 -6.97
N PRO A 606 7.01 -1.83 -8.09
CA PRO A 606 7.04 -1.10 -9.35
C PRO A 606 6.29 0.25 -9.34
N LEU A 607 6.83 1.19 -10.12
CA LEU A 607 6.25 2.48 -10.48
C LEU A 607 5.90 2.45 -11.98
N ALA A 608 4.65 2.79 -12.31
CA ALA A 608 4.18 2.88 -13.71
C ALA A 608 3.32 4.13 -13.95
N HIS A 609 3.53 5.18 -13.15
CA HIS A 609 2.74 6.42 -13.15
C HIS A 609 3.65 7.65 -13.32
N ASN A 610 3.04 8.82 -13.42
CA ASN A 610 3.70 10.08 -13.75
C ASN A 610 4.45 9.92 -15.07
N VAL A 611 3.74 9.39 -16.08
CA VAL A 611 4.30 9.08 -17.38
C VAL A 611 4.63 10.39 -18.10
N ARG A 612 5.88 10.48 -18.55
CA ARG A 612 6.49 11.60 -19.24
C ARG A 612 6.33 11.49 -20.75
N PRO A 613 6.23 12.63 -21.47
CA PRO A 613 6.23 12.66 -22.92
C PRO A 613 7.58 12.21 -23.49
N ALA A 614 7.61 11.83 -24.77
CA ALA A 614 8.81 11.32 -25.43
C ALA A 614 10.05 12.25 -25.33
N ARG A 615 9.86 13.57 -25.29
CA ARG A 615 10.97 14.54 -25.18
C ARG A 615 11.56 14.63 -23.77
N GLN A 616 10.87 14.13 -22.75
CA GLN A 616 11.33 14.10 -21.36
C GLN A 616 11.72 12.67 -20.92
N ALA A 617 11.67 11.70 -21.83
CA ALA A 617 12.04 10.33 -21.53
C ALA A 617 13.56 10.21 -21.27
N LEU A 618 13.95 9.27 -20.42
CA LEU A 618 15.37 8.97 -20.23
C LEU A 618 15.98 8.47 -21.54
N GLY A 619 17.13 9.04 -21.93
CA GLY A 619 17.81 8.79 -23.20
C GLY A 619 17.41 9.76 -24.33
N ALA A 620 16.42 10.63 -24.13
CA ALA A 620 15.93 11.55 -25.16
C ALA A 620 16.99 12.57 -25.62
N GLU A 621 17.94 12.95 -24.76
CA GLU A 621 19.02 13.89 -25.12
C GLU A 621 20.26 13.18 -25.67
N GLY A 622 20.31 11.84 -25.61
CA GLY A 622 21.38 11.04 -26.17
C GLY A 622 21.77 9.84 -25.31
N CYS A 623 22.59 8.96 -25.91
CA CYS A 623 23.01 7.70 -25.30
C CYS A 623 23.78 7.88 -23.98
N THR A 624 24.51 8.98 -23.81
CA THR A 624 25.35 9.24 -22.63
C THR A 624 24.56 9.52 -21.36
N GLN A 625 23.24 9.77 -21.45
CA GLN A 625 22.36 9.84 -20.28
C GLN A 625 22.29 8.50 -19.51
N CYS A 626 22.55 7.37 -20.19
CA CYS A 626 22.57 6.03 -19.58
C CYS A 626 23.92 5.32 -19.74
N HIS A 627 24.67 5.60 -20.81
CA HIS A 627 25.95 4.99 -21.10
C HIS A 627 27.11 5.96 -20.81
N SER A 628 27.25 6.30 -19.53
CA SER A 628 28.38 7.08 -19.00
C SER A 628 28.65 6.64 -17.55
N ASP A 629 29.87 6.91 -17.07
CA ASP A 629 30.27 6.58 -15.69
C ASP A 629 29.62 7.48 -14.63
N GLU A 630 28.85 8.48 -15.07
CA GLU A 630 28.08 9.40 -14.23
C GLU A 630 26.56 9.21 -14.40
N ALA A 631 26.12 8.19 -15.16
CA ALA A 631 24.71 7.98 -15.45
C ALA A 631 23.92 7.59 -14.19
N SER A 632 22.96 8.42 -13.79
CA SER A 632 22.08 8.18 -12.63
C SER A 632 21.32 6.85 -12.70
N PHE A 633 21.14 6.27 -13.89
CA PHE A 633 20.53 4.94 -14.05
C PHE A 633 21.29 3.83 -13.30
N PHE A 634 22.62 3.94 -13.22
CA PHE A 634 23.50 2.94 -12.59
C PHE A 634 24.23 3.49 -11.35
N PHE A 635 24.52 4.79 -11.34
CA PHE A 635 25.45 5.40 -10.38
C PHE A 635 24.81 6.35 -9.37
N ALA A 636 23.49 6.53 -9.43
CA ALA A 636 22.78 7.30 -8.41
C ALA A 636 23.01 6.68 -7.02
N GLU A 637 23.12 7.56 -6.02
CA GLU A 637 23.27 7.19 -4.62
C GLU A 637 21.90 7.04 -3.97
N LEU A 638 21.69 5.88 -3.38
CA LEU A 638 20.53 5.56 -2.57
C LEU A 638 21.01 5.44 -1.13
N LYS A 639 20.67 6.42 -0.28
CA LYS A 639 21.01 6.38 1.14
C LYS A 639 19.86 5.71 1.91
N PRO A 640 20.08 4.53 2.55
CA PRO A 640 19.10 3.98 3.48
C PRO A 640 18.77 4.98 4.58
N VAL A 641 17.53 4.95 5.07
CA VAL A 641 17.09 5.85 6.14
C VAL A 641 16.69 5.01 7.34
N GLY A 642 17.41 5.18 8.43
CA GLY A 642 17.09 4.57 9.71
C GLY A 642 16.46 5.57 10.68
N LEU A 643 15.87 5.05 11.74
CA LEU A 643 15.12 5.83 12.74
C LEU A 643 15.91 6.15 14.00
N VAL A 644 17.02 5.45 14.27
CA VAL A 644 17.86 5.82 15.40
C VAL A 644 18.56 7.15 15.05
N PRO A 645 18.48 8.18 15.91
CA PRO A 645 19.14 9.45 15.61
C PRO A 645 20.65 9.27 15.41
N ASP A 646 21.21 10.02 14.47
CA ASP A 646 22.64 10.02 14.10
C ASP A 646 23.19 8.67 13.65
N GLN A 647 22.30 7.76 13.26
CA GLN A 647 22.69 6.50 12.64
C GLN A 647 23.40 6.76 11.31
N GLU A 648 24.68 6.40 11.26
CA GLU A 648 25.47 6.45 10.02
C GLU A 648 25.15 5.24 9.15
N LEU A 649 24.64 5.53 7.95
CA LEU A 649 24.25 4.52 6.97
C LEU A 649 24.99 4.78 5.66
N THR A 650 25.69 3.76 5.19
CA THR A 650 26.44 3.81 3.94
C THR A 650 25.47 3.87 2.76
N PRO A 651 25.57 4.90 1.89
CA PRO A 651 24.81 4.91 0.64
C PRO A 651 25.23 3.75 -0.25
N VAL A 652 24.26 3.13 -0.92
CA VAL A 652 24.49 2.12 -1.95
C VAL A 652 24.33 2.75 -3.33
N LYS A 653 25.10 2.27 -4.31
CA LYS A 653 24.89 2.66 -5.71
C LYS A 653 23.81 1.78 -6.34
N VAL A 654 23.02 2.37 -7.25
CA VAL A 654 21.92 1.64 -7.91
C VAL A 654 22.39 0.35 -8.60
N HIS A 655 23.59 0.34 -9.20
CA HIS A 655 24.12 -0.85 -9.87
C HIS A 655 24.34 -2.05 -8.93
N GLU A 656 24.56 -1.80 -7.62
CA GLU A 656 24.72 -2.86 -6.62
C GLU A 656 23.39 -3.62 -6.44
N LEU A 657 22.27 -2.88 -6.38
CA LEU A 657 20.93 -3.47 -6.32
C LEU A 657 20.50 -4.11 -7.65
N GLN A 658 20.97 -3.58 -8.78
CA GLN A 658 20.72 -4.18 -10.09
C GLN A 658 21.54 -5.46 -10.33
N GLN A 659 22.57 -5.70 -9.51
CA GLN A 659 23.59 -6.72 -9.73
C GLN A 659 24.22 -6.60 -11.14
N ALA A 660 24.52 -5.37 -11.55
CA ALA A 660 25.05 -5.10 -12.88
C ALA A 660 26.53 -5.54 -13.01
N ASP A 661 26.90 -6.13 -14.15
CA ASP A 661 28.29 -6.39 -14.48
C ASP A 661 29.03 -5.07 -14.75
N MET A 662 29.79 -4.62 -13.76
CA MET A 662 30.49 -3.34 -13.80
C MET A 662 31.65 -3.31 -14.79
N ALA A 663 32.29 -4.45 -15.08
CA ALA A 663 33.35 -4.50 -16.07
C ALA A 663 32.76 -4.30 -17.47
N ARG A 664 31.67 -5.01 -17.77
CA ARG A 664 30.91 -4.85 -19.01
C ARG A 664 30.34 -3.45 -19.15
N LEU A 665 29.75 -2.89 -18.08
CA LEU A 665 29.17 -1.55 -18.10
C LEU A 665 30.23 -0.48 -18.39
N LYS A 666 31.37 -0.52 -17.71
CA LYS A 666 32.48 0.43 -17.94
C LYS A 666 33.03 0.35 -19.35
N ASN A 667 33.27 -0.87 -19.86
CA ASN A 667 33.71 -1.07 -21.24
C ASN A 667 32.69 -0.50 -22.23
N TRP A 668 31.40 -0.71 -21.96
CA TRP A 668 30.33 -0.16 -22.78
C TRP A 668 30.33 1.37 -22.75
N ASN A 669 30.40 1.99 -21.57
CA ASN A 669 30.45 3.45 -21.41
C ASN A 669 31.60 4.09 -22.21
N GLN A 670 32.78 3.47 -22.21
CA GLN A 670 33.93 3.94 -22.98
C GLN A 670 33.67 3.98 -24.49
N LEU A 671 32.90 3.04 -25.03
CA LEU A 671 32.51 3.05 -26.46
C LEU A 671 31.65 4.27 -26.83
N PHE A 672 30.95 4.87 -25.86
CA PHE A 672 30.13 6.06 -26.09
C PHE A 672 30.88 7.37 -25.84
N ALA A 673 31.90 7.37 -24.96
CA ALA A 673 32.70 8.55 -24.62
C ALA A 673 33.39 9.19 -25.85
N GLY A 674 33.70 8.42 -26.89
CA GLY A 674 34.29 8.90 -28.15
C GLY A 674 33.34 8.95 -29.35
N ARG A 675 32.06 8.54 -29.20
CA ARG A 675 31.16 8.33 -30.35
C ARG A 675 30.83 9.62 -31.11
N SER A 676 30.82 10.77 -30.45
CA SER A 676 30.62 12.07 -31.10
C SER A 676 31.72 12.39 -32.12
N SER A 677 32.95 11.89 -31.91
CA SER A 677 34.08 12.05 -32.83
C SER A 677 33.97 11.18 -34.09
N PHE A 678 33.09 10.18 -34.11
CA PHE A 678 32.92 9.24 -35.24
C PHE A 678 31.58 9.40 -35.98
N LYS A 679 30.70 10.30 -35.53
CA LYS A 679 29.51 10.70 -36.28
C LYS A 679 29.90 11.82 -37.25
N ILE A 680 30.47 11.43 -38.38
CA ILE A 680 30.70 12.30 -39.55
C ILE A 680 29.38 12.47 -40.29
#